data_AF-A0A3E1QD80-F1
#
_entry.id   AF-A0A3E1QD80-F1
#
_cell.length_a   1.000
_cell.length_b   1.000
_cell.length_c   1.000
_cell.angle_alpha   90.00
_cell.angle_beta   90.00
_cell.angle_gamma   90.00
#
_symmetry.space_group_name_H-M   'P 1'
#
loop_
_entity.id
_entity.type
_entity.pdbx_description
1 polymer ?
#
loop_
_entity_poly.entity_id
_entity_poly.type
_entity_poly.pdbx_seq_one_letter_code
_entity_poly.pdbx_strand_id
1 'polypeptide(L)'
;MNTEQQINQLREELRKHNYNYYVMDNPTISDFEFDQKLKQLQGLEEANPEFYDANSPTLRVGGQITKNFETVAHEYRMYSLANSYSKEDLEDWETRIKKLVDGPVEYVCELKYDGASINLTYENGMLQKAVTRGDGFQGDDVTTNVKTINSVPLKLHGDFPLKFEIRGEIVLPFEGFAQMNAERVEAGEEPYRNPRNTASGSLKLQDSSEVAKRPLECLLYSIKAERLPIFTQFESLEKAREWGFKVPNVAKLTKSIDEVLKFVNYWDIHRHDLPYETDGVVIKVNSLYQQEELGYTAKAPRWAIAYKFKAEQVSTKLNTITYQVGRTGAITPVANLEPVELAGTIVKRASLHNADQIEKLDIREGDTVFVEKGGEIIPKIIGVDFTQRDPKSESTIYRTTCPECDTELRRKEGEAQHYCPNTEGCPPQIIGRIQHFISRKAMDIERLGGETVALLVNNGLINNYADLYDLSKEDVLPLERMADKSADNLVNGIEASKQIPFERVLFALGIRYVGETVAKKLAKHYKTIDALSTATEEQLISVDEIGDRIAESVVSFFASEENKLVIERLKSYGVQLEISAEKLANQTDKLNGETFVVSGVFHKVSRTELKKLIEDNGGKVSGSISGKTNYVVAGDNMGPSKKIKAENLGVSIISEDDFLEMIS
;
A
#
# COMPACT_ATOMS: atom_id res chain seq x y z
N MET A 1 -12.61 -48.21 14.46
CA MET A 1 -12.67 -46.74 14.32
C MET A 1 -14.12 -46.35 14.19
N ASN A 2 -14.59 -45.39 14.98
CA ASN A 2 -15.90 -44.78 14.78
C ASN A 2 -15.85 -43.81 13.58
N THR A 3 -17.01 -43.35 13.11
CA THR A 3 -17.11 -42.48 11.92
C THR A 3 -16.32 -41.17 12.08
N GLU A 4 -16.38 -40.56 13.27
CA GLU A 4 -15.61 -39.36 13.61
C GLU A 4 -14.09 -39.58 13.47
N GLN A 5 -13.56 -40.70 13.98
CA GLN A 5 -12.15 -41.04 13.86
C GLN A 5 -11.74 -41.27 12.40
N GLN A 6 -12.61 -41.87 11.58
CA GLN A 6 -12.34 -42.06 10.15
C GLN A 6 -12.29 -40.73 9.40
N ILE A 7 -13.26 -39.83 9.65
CA ILE A 7 -13.30 -38.49 9.08
C ILE A 7 -12.03 -37.72 9.47
N ASN A 8 -11.67 -37.72 10.75
CA ASN A 8 -10.49 -37.01 11.23
C ASN A 8 -9.19 -37.62 10.67
N GLN A 9 -9.07 -38.94 10.56
CA GLN A 9 -7.91 -39.56 9.93
C GLN A 9 -7.78 -39.18 8.46
N LEU A 10 -8.87 -39.25 7.68
CA LEU A 10 -8.86 -38.87 6.26
C LEU A 10 -8.50 -37.39 6.07
N ARG A 11 -9.04 -36.50 6.92
CA ARG A 11 -8.69 -35.07 6.92
C ARG A 11 -7.20 -34.87 7.14
N GLU A 12 -6.61 -35.52 8.15
CA GLU A 12 -5.18 -35.40 8.46
C GLU A 12 -4.29 -36.01 7.36
N GLU A 13 -4.66 -37.16 6.78
CA GLU A 13 -3.96 -37.76 5.64
C GLU A 13 -3.96 -36.83 4.42
N LEU A 14 -5.13 -36.33 4.02
CA LEU A 14 -5.27 -35.41 2.88
C LEU A 14 -4.51 -34.10 3.11
N ARG A 15 -4.53 -33.55 4.34
CA ARG A 15 -3.73 -32.36 4.71
C ARG A 15 -2.24 -32.64 4.54
N LYS A 16 -1.76 -33.78 5.02
CA LYS A 16 -0.35 -34.19 4.88
C LYS A 16 0.06 -34.37 3.42
N HIS A 17 -0.79 -34.99 2.59
CA HIS A 17 -0.52 -35.15 1.17
C HIS A 17 -0.48 -33.81 0.44
N ASN A 18 -1.43 -32.90 0.74
CA ASN A 18 -1.40 -31.53 0.19
C ASN A 18 -0.14 -30.77 0.59
N TYR A 19 0.27 -30.85 1.86
CA TYR A 19 1.52 -30.23 2.31
C TYR A 19 2.74 -30.78 1.55
N ASN A 20 2.84 -32.10 1.44
CA ASN A 20 3.93 -32.75 0.73
C ASN A 20 3.96 -32.37 -0.76
N TYR A 21 2.80 -32.26 -1.41
CA TYR A 21 2.70 -31.88 -2.81
C TYR A 21 3.00 -30.40 -3.05
N TYR A 22 2.25 -29.50 -2.41
CA TYR A 22 2.24 -28.07 -2.75
C TYR A 22 3.27 -27.23 -1.99
N VAL A 23 3.78 -27.73 -0.86
CA VAL A 23 4.72 -26.99 0.00
C VAL A 23 6.13 -27.60 -0.06
N MET A 24 6.23 -28.93 -0.04
CA MET A 24 7.52 -29.63 -0.06
C MET A 24 7.96 -30.08 -1.46
N ASP A 25 7.11 -29.92 -2.48
CA ASP A 25 7.34 -30.39 -3.86
C ASP A 25 7.79 -31.88 -3.91
N ASN A 26 7.23 -32.71 -3.00
CA ASN A 26 7.59 -34.12 -2.81
C ASN A 26 6.33 -34.99 -2.59
N PRO A 27 5.53 -35.23 -3.65
CA PRO A 27 4.28 -35.97 -3.55
C PRO A 27 4.51 -37.40 -3.04
N THR A 28 3.60 -37.87 -2.17
CA THR A 28 3.71 -39.18 -1.50
C THR A 28 2.71 -40.22 -2.02
N ILE A 29 1.69 -39.77 -2.77
CA ILE A 29 0.68 -40.57 -3.44
C ILE A 29 0.40 -39.94 -4.81
N SER A 30 -0.24 -40.69 -5.71
CA SER A 30 -0.69 -40.18 -7.00
C SER A 30 -1.94 -39.29 -6.89
N ASP A 31 -2.17 -38.41 -7.86
CA ASP A 31 -3.37 -37.56 -7.93
C ASP A 31 -4.66 -38.39 -7.91
N PHE A 32 -4.66 -39.54 -8.58
CA PHE A 32 -5.80 -40.48 -8.57
C PHE A 32 -6.12 -41.02 -7.18
N GLU A 33 -5.10 -41.39 -6.39
CA GLU A 33 -5.29 -41.87 -5.02
C GLU A 33 -5.78 -40.75 -4.09
N PHE A 34 -5.29 -39.52 -4.31
CA PHE A 34 -5.74 -38.35 -3.58
C PHE A 34 -7.22 -38.07 -3.83
N ASP A 35 -7.64 -38.06 -5.10
CA ASP A 35 -9.03 -37.83 -5.50
C ASP A 35 -9.98 -38.88 -4.93
N GLN A 36 -9.56 -40.15 -4.90
CA GLN A 36 -10.35 -41.21 -4.27
C GLN A 36 -10.55 -40.98 -2.77
N LYS A 37 -9.48 -40.60 -2.04
CA LYS A 37 -9.55 -40.27 -0.61
C LYS A 37 -10.41 -39.04 -0.35
N LEU A 38 -10.31 -38.01 -1.19
CA LEU A 38 -11.12 -36.79 -1.08
C LEU A 38 -12.61 -37.10 -1.29
N LYS A 39 -12.94 -37.90 -2.30
CA LYS A 39 -14.31 -38.34 -2.59
C LYS A 39 -14.89 -39.21 -1.47
N GLN A 40 -14.05 -40.05 -0.86
CA GLN A 40 -14.43 -40.81 0.33
C GLN A 40 -14.74 -39.88 1.52
N LEU A 41 -13.90 -38.87 1.76
CA LEU A 41 -14.13 -37.88 2.83
C LEU A 41 -15.42 -37.08 2.58
N GLN A 42 -15.66 -36.63 1.35
CA GLN A 42 -16.90 -35.93 0.97
C GLN A 42 -18.14 -36.76 1.32
N GLY A 43 -18.18 -38.03 0.90
CA GLY A 43 -19.32 -38.90 1.20
C GLY A 43 -19.53 -39.14 2.70
N LEU A 44 -18.45 -39.18 3.49
CA LEU A 44 -18.55 -39.31 4.95
C LEU A 44 -19.05 -38.04 5.62
N GLU A 45 -18.61 -36.86 5.18
CA GLU A 45 -19.05 -35.57 5.73
C GLU A 45 -20.51 -35.25 5.37
N GLU A 46 -20.93 -35.55 4.15
CA GLU A 46 -22.33 -35.40 3.72
C GLU A 46 -23.28 -36.30 4.53
N ALA A 47 -22.84 -37.52 4.86
CA ALA A 47 -23.63 -38.46 5.65
C ALA A 47 -23.65 -38.13 7.15
N ASN A 48 -22.73 -37.29 7.65
CA ASN A 48 -22.60 -36.98 9.08
C ASN A 48 -22.35 -35.47 9.30
N PRO A 49 -23.38 -34.61 9.08
CA PRO A 49 -23.24 -33.15 9.17
C PRO A 49 -22.80 -32.62 10.55
N GLU A 50 -23.00 -33.40 11.61
CA GLU A 50 -22.55 -33.08 12.98
C GLU A 50 -21.02 -32.96 13.10
N PHE A 51 -20.25 -33.54 12.17
CA PHE A 51 -18.79 -33.45 12.15
C PHE A 51 -18.26 -32.36 11.20
N TYR A 52 -19.10 -31.41 10.80
CA TYR A 52 -18.71 -30.30 9.93
C TYR A 52 -17.46 -29.56 10.46
N ASP A 53 -16.49 -29.34 9.57
CA ASP A 53 -15.28 -28.56 9.83
C ASP A 53 -15.11 -27.56 8.69
N ALA A 54 -15.15 -26.26 9.02
CA ALA A 54 -14.97 -25.18 8.07
C ALA A 54 -13.57 -25.15 7.41
N ASN A 55 -12.64 -25.99 7.90
CA ASN A 55 -11.28 -26.18 7.40
C ASN A 55 -11.04 -27.63 6.91
N SER A 56 -12.10 -28.34 6.55
CA SER A 56 -11.99 -29.63 5.88
C SER A 56 -11.38 -29.48 4.48
N PRO A 57 -10.51 -30.42 4.02
CA PRO A 57 -10.01 -30.46 2.65
C PRO A 57 -11.10 -30.46 1.57
N THR A 58 -12.30 -30.97 1.88
CA THR A 58 -13.43 -31.03 0.95
C THR A 58 -13.95 -29.65 0.53
N LEU A 59 -13.73 -28.63 1.36
CA LEU A 59 -14.16 -27.26 1.10
C LEU A 59 -13.19 -26.48 0.19
N ARG A 60 -12.06 -27.06 -0.21
CA ARG A 60 -11.08 -26.42 -1.11
C ARG A 60 -11.52 -26.33 -2.57
N VAL A 61 -12.48 -27.16 -3.00
CA VAL A 61 -13.00 -27.15 -4.38
C VAL A 61 -13.81 -25.88 -4.70
N GLY A 62 -14.12 -25.06 -3.69
CA GLY A 62 -14.90 -23.84 -3.83
C GLY A 62 -16.39 -24.13 -3.98
N GLY A 63 -17.09 -23.29 -4.76
CA GLY A 63 -18.52 -23.38 -5.04
C GLY A 63 -19.40 -22.44 -4.21
N GLN A 64 -18.79 -21.56 -3.41
CA GLN A 64 -19.49 -20.48 -2.73
C GLN A 64 -19.51 -19.23 -3.62
N ILE A 65 -20.69 -18.61 -3.75
CA ILE A 65 -20.87 -17.36 -4.50
C ILE A 65 -20.86 -16.17 -3.53
N THR A 66 -19.75 -15.43 -3.54
CA THR A 66 -19.57 -14.18 -2.79
C THR A 66 -20.01 -13.01 -3.64
N LYS A 67 -21.19 -12.43 -3.35
CA LYS A 67 -21.72 -11.29 -4.13
C LYS A 67 -20.93 -10.01 -3.90
N ASN A 68 -20.60 -9.72 -2.64
CA ASN A 68 -19.85 -8.55 -2.21
C ASN A 68 -18.74 -8.99 -1.26
N PHE A 69 -17.56 -8.40 -1.38
CA PHE A 69 -16.46 -8.59 -0.45
C PHE A 69 -16.54 -7.51 0.63
N GLU A 70 -16.58 -7.91 1.89
CA GLU A 70 -16.60 -6.98 3.02
C GLU A 70 -15.22 -6.33 3.18
N THR A 71 -15.17 -5.02 3.36
CA THR A 71 -13.92 -4.33 3.70
C THR A 71 -13.70 -4.40 5.21
N VAL A 72 -12.56 -4.99 5.60
CA VAL A 72 -12.18 -5.24 6.99
C VAL A 72 -10.90 -4.48 7.31
N ALA A 73 -10.86 -3.88 8.50
CA ALA A 73 -9.66 -3.22 9.03
C ALA A 73 -8.58 -4.25 9.40
N HIS A 74 -7.33 -3.97 9.06
CA HIS A 74 -6.19 -4.76 9.49
C HIS A 74 -5.85 -4.47 10.95
N GLU A 75 -5.60 -5.51 11.75
CA GLU A 75 -5.13 -5.34 13.14
C GLU A 75 -3.76 -4.64 13.14
N TYR A 76 -2.88 -5.07 12.24
CA TYR A 76 -1.59 -4.44 11.98
C TYR A 76 -1.58 -3.84 10.58
N ARG A 77 -1.26 -2.54 10.45
CA ARG A 77 -1.17 -1.85 9.15
C ARG A 77 -0.23 -2.57 8.18
N MET A 78 -0.65 -2.74 6.92
CA MET A 78 0.17 -3.25 5.83
C MET A 78 0.85 -2.08 5.09
N TYR A 79 2.16 -1.95 5.26
CA TYR A 79 2.95 -0.88 4.65
C TYR A 79 3.42 -1.24 3.24
N SER A 80 3.79 -0.22 2.45
CA SER A 80 4.59 -0.40 1.24
C SER A 80 6.08 -0.41 1.59
N LEU A 81 6.94 -0.82 0.67
CA LEU A 81 8.40 -0.71 0.84
C LEU A 81 8.93 0.55 0.14
N ALA A 82 10.00 1.12 0.67
CA ALA A 82 10.81 2.09 -0.06
C ALA A 82 11.61 1.36 -1.15
N ASN A 83 11.84 2.00 -2.30
CA ASN A 83 12.63 1.42 -3.39
C ASN A 83 14.07 1.94 -3.35
N SER A 84 14.99 1.09 -3.80
CA SER A 84 16.41 1.35 -4.03
C SER A 84 16.75 0.89 -5.44
N TYR A 85 17.60 1.64 -6.15
CA TYR A 85 18.03 1.30 -7.51
C TYR A 85 19.55 1.20 -7.65
N SER A 86 20.31 1.59 -6.62
CA SER A 86 21.77 1.58 -6.65
C SER A 86 22.39 1.16 -5.32
N LYS A 87 23.71 0.93 -5.35
CA LYS A 87 24.50 0.62 -4.15
C LYS A 87 24.48 1.79 -3.16
N GLU A 88 24.59 3.01 -3.67
CA GLU A 88 24.64 4.24 -2.88
C GLU A 88 23.35 4.43 -2.08
N ASP A 89 22.19 4.15 -2.68
CA ASP A 89 20.89 4.18 -1.98
C ASP A 89 20.86 3.23 -0.76
N LEU A 90 21.46 2.03 -0.89
CA LEU A 90 21.56 1.05 0.19
C LEU A 90 22.53 1.49 1.29
N GLU A 91 23.67 2.08 0.93
CA GLU A 91 24.65 2.60 1.88
C GLU A 91 24.08 3.77 2.69
N ASP A 92 23.33 4.66 2.05
CA ASP A 92 22.60 5.74 2.70
C ASP A 92 21.53 5.20 3.65
N TRP A 93 20.81 4.15 3.24
CA TRP A 93 19.82 3.47 4.07
C TRP A 93 20.46 2.82 5.30
N GLU A 94 21.56 2.08 5.13
CA GLU A 94 22.32 1.49 6.23
C GLU A 94 22.85 2.58 7.19
N THR A 95 23.38 3.68 6.66
CA THR A 95 23.88 4.79 7.46
C THR A 95 22.78 5.38 8.34
N ARG A 96 21.54 5.50 7.83
CA ARG A 96 20.38 5.94 8.61
C ARG A 96 20.00 4.93 9.69
N ILE A 97 20.07 3.64 9.40
CA ILE A 97 19.79 2.57 10.38
C ILE A 97 20.79 2.60 11.52
N LYS A 98 22.09 2.56 11.21
CA LYS A 98 23.18 2.53 12.20
C LYS A 98 23.20 3.76 13.12
N LYS A 99 22.54 4.87 12.74
CA LYS A 99 22.36 6.05 13.59
C LYS A 99 21.22 5.93 14.60
N LEU A 100 20.28 5.02 14.39
CA LEU A 100 19.03 4.91 15.17
C LEU A 100 18.99 3.69 16.11
N VAL A 101 19.77 2.65 15.79
CA VAL A 101 19.86 1.42 16.58
C VAL A 101 21.28 1.16 17.08
N ASP A 102 21.35 0.46 18.21
CA ASP A 102 22.61 0.03 18.80
C ASP A 102 22.95 -1.41 18.39
N GLY A 103 24.25 -1.71 18.39
CA GLY A 103 24.78 -3.05 18.14
C GLY A 103 25.01 -3.37 16.66
N PRO A 104 25.49 -4.59 16.35
CA PRO A 104 25.64 -5.04 14.98
C PRO A 104 24.27 -5.15 14.30
N VAL A 105 24.24 -4.84 13.00
CA VAL A 105 23.05 -4.95 12.16
C VAL A 105 23.30 -6.04 11.13
N GLU A 106 22.43 -7.04 11.12
CA GLU A 106 22.38 -8.08 10.10
C GLU A 106 21.14 -7.89 9.25
N TYR A 107 21.16 -8.42 8.03
CA TYR A 107 20.07 -8.30 7.07
C TYR A 107 19.63 -9.65 6.54
N VAL A 108 18.33 -9.82 6.36
CA VAL A 108 17.75 -10.93 5.62
C VAL A 108 17.38 -10.43 4.23
N CYS A 109 17.95 -11.07 3.22
CA CYS A 109 17.60 -10.87 1.81
C CYS A 109 16.55 -11.90 1.40
N GLU A 110 15.40 -11.44 0.93
CA GLU A 110 14.32 -12.26 0.38
C GLU A 110 14.01 -11.77 -1.04
N LEU A 111 13.51 -12.65 -1.90
CA LEU A 111 13.05 -12.21 -3.23
C LEU A 111 11.79 -11.37 -3.11
N LYS A 112 11.67 -10.36 -3.96
CA LYS A 112 10.47 -9.55 -4.05
C LYS A 112 9.52 -10.17 -5.07
N TYR A 113 8.63 -11.04 -4.56
CA TYR A 113 7.62 -11.73 -5.36
C TYR A 113 6.68 -10.74 -6.04
N ASP A 114 6.36 -11.01 -7.31
CA ASP A 114 5.44 -10.19 -8.07
C ASP A 114 4.02 -10.78 -8.08
N GLY A 115 3.19 -10.36 -7.13
CA GLY A 115 1.83 -10.88 -6.99
C GLY A 115 0.87 -9.92 -6.30
N ALA A 116 -0.04 -10.50 -5.51
CA ALA A 116 -1.00 -9.78 -4.70
C ALA A 116 -0.77 -10.04 -3.19
N SER A 117 -0.44 -8.98 -2.44
CA SER A 117 -0.22 -9.10 -1.00
C SER A 117 -1.50 -9.48 -0.25
N ILE A 118 -1.37 -10.45 0.65
CA ILE A 118 -2.45 -11.01 1.47
C ILE A 118 -2.03 -11.05 2.95
N ASN A 119 -2.99 -10.83 3.84
CA ASN A 119 -2.84 -11.03 5.28
C ASN A 119 -3.75 -12.19 5.73
N LEU A 120 -3.19 -13.19 6.42
CA LEU A 120 -3.92 -14.36 6.90
C LEU A 120 -3.95 -14.36 8.42
N THR A 121 -5.14 -14.38 9.01
CA THR A 121 -5.34 -14.46 10.46
C THR A 121 -5.61 -15.91 10.86
N TYR A 122 -4.81 -16.42 11.79
CA TYR A 122 -4.98 -17.75 12.37
C TYR A 122 -5.33 -17.63 13.85
N GLU A 123 -6.30 -18.42 14.29
CA GLU A 123 -6.64 -18.58 15.70
C GLU A 123 -6.71 -20.07 16.04
N ASN A 124 -6.04 -20.47 17.12
CA ASN A 124 -5.87 -21.86 17.54
C ASN A 124 -5.40 -22.77 16.38
N GLY A 125 -4.52 -22.24 15.53
CA GLY A 125 -3.97 -22.96 14.37
C GLY A 125 -4.92 -23.11 13.20
N MET A 126 -6.10 -22.50 13.22
CA MET A 126 -7.11 -22.59 12.16
C MET A 126 -7.19 -21.27 11.42
N LEU A 127 -7.26 -21.33 10.08
CA LEU A 127 -7.44 -20.13 9.25
C LEU A 127 -8.81 -19.51 9.53
N GLN A 128 -8.82 -18.28 10.05
CA GLN A 128 -10.05 -17.53 10.34
C GLN A 128 -10.37 -16.54 9.23
N LYS A 129 -9.37 -15.80 8.75
CA LYS A 129 -9.59 -14.70 7.82
C LYS A 129 -8.43 -14.53 6.84
N ALA A 130 -8.74 -14.14 5.61
CA ALA A 130 -7.76 -13.68 4.63
C ALA A 130 -8.19 -12.33 4.06
N VAL A 131 -7.39 -11.29 4.27
CA VAL A 131 -7.72 -9.91 3.89
C VAL A 131 -6.68 -9.38 2.90
N THR A 132 -7.13 -8.83 1.78
CA THR A 132 -6.25 -8.16 0.81
C THR A 132 -5.62 -6.90 1.41
N ARG A 133 -4.53 -6.39 0.81
CA ARG A 133 -3.87 -5.18 1.33
C ARG A 133 -4.77 -3.93 1.37
N GLY A 134 -5.59 -3.73 0.33
CA GLY A 134 -6.37 -2.50 0.13
C GLY A 134 -5.49 -1.24 0.19
N ASP A 135 -5.87 -0.30 1.06
CA ASP A 135 -5.13 0.96 1.29
C ASP A 135 -4.01 0.85 2.35
N GLY A 136 -3.85 -0.35 2.93
CA GLY A 136 -2.91 -0.67 3.99
C GLY A 136 -3.49 -0.60 5.40
N PHE A 137 -4.60 0.14 5.61
CA PHE A 137 -5.34 0.16 6.87
C PHE A 137 -6.49 -0.83 6.86
N GLN A 138 -7.12 -1.01 5.70
CA GLN A 138 -8.21 -1.95 5.49
C GLN A 138 -8.12 -2.57 4.10
N GLY A 139 -8.73 -3.73 3.94
CA GLY A 139 -8.84 -4.40 2.65
C GLY A 139 -10.01 -5.37 2.61
N ASP A 140 -10.19 -6.00 1.46
CA ASP A 140 -11.35 -6.84 1.22
C ASP A 140 -11.11 -8.26 1.78
N ASP A 141 -12.09 -8.79 2.51
CA ASP A 141 -12.12 -10.16 3.01
C ASP A 141 -12.36 -11.12 1.84
N VAL A 142 -11.33 -11.90 1.52
CA VAL A 142 -11.30 -12.88 0.42
C VAL A 142 -11.09 -14.29 0.96
N THR A 143 -11.49 -14.56 2.22
CA THR A 143 -11.26 -15.82 2.92
C THR A 143 -11.73 -17.03 2.11
N THR A 144 -12.93 -16.97 1.55
CA THR A 144 -13.50 -18.06 0.73
C THR A 144 -12.62 -18.41 -0.48
N ASN A 145 -12.06 -17.39 -1.15
CA ASN A 145 -11.21 -17.57 -2.31
C ASN A 145 -9.81 -18.06 -1.91
N VAL A 146 -9.27 -17.58 -0.79
CA VAL A 146 -7.96 -18.00 -0.31
C VAL A 146 -7.97 -19.44 0.21
N LYS A 147 -9.09 -19.93 0.74
CA LYS A 147 -9.24 -21.34 1.15
C LYS A 147 -9.01 -22.33 0.00
N THR A 148 -9.27 -21.92 -1.25
CA THR A 148 -9.04 -22.79 -2.43
C THR A 148 -7.57 -22.85 -2.86
N ILE A 149 -6.69 -22.02 -2.29
CA ILE A 149 -5.27 -21.99 -2.64
C ILE A 149 -4.54 -23.08 -1.85
N ASN A 150 -4.06 -24.11 -2.54
CA ASN A 150 -3.55 -25.34 -1.90
C ASN A 150 -2.31 -25.12 -1.02
N SER A 151 -1.46 -24.16 -1.34
CA SER A 151 -0.27 -23.79 -0.55
C SER A 151 -0.59 -23.05 0.75
N VAL A 152 -1.84 -22.60 0.96
CA VAL A 152 -2.29 -22.02 2.22
C VAL A 152 -2.78 -23.12 3.16
N PRO A 153 -2.14 -23.36 4.31
CA PRO A 153 -2.61 -24.39 5.25
C PRO A 153 -3.89 -23.94 5.95
N LEU A 154 -4.98 -24.72 5.87
CA LEU A 154 -6.23 -24.40 6.60
C LEU A 154 -6.12 -24.69 8.10
N LYS A 155 -5.24 -25.63 8.46
CA LYS A 155 -4.90 -26.01 9.83
C LYS A 155 -3.39 -26.18 9.92
N LEU A 156 -2.79 -25.57 10.92
CA LEU A 156 -1.35 -25.57 11.18
C LEU A 156 -0.93 -26.78 12.02
N HIS A 157 0.38 -27.04 12.03
CA HIS A 157 1.01 -28.01 12.93
C HIS A 157 2.15 -27.35 13.71
N GLY A 158 2.58 -27.97 14.81
CA GLY A 158 3.68 -27.45 15.62
C GLY A 158 3.24 -26.47 16.72
N ASP A 159 4.16 -25.58 17.09
CA ASP A 159 4.11 -24.72 18.29
C ASP A 159 3.72 -23.27 17.97
N PHE A 160 2.61 -23.07 17.25
CA PHE A 160 2.14 -21.74 16.87
C PHE A 160 1.45 -20.97 18.02
N PRO A 161 1.47 -19.62 18.00
CA PRO A 161 0.73 -18.80 18.95
C PRO A 161 -0.79 -19.01 18.86
N LEU A 162 -1.51 -18.71 19.96
CA LEU A 162 -2.98 -18.80 20.00
C LEU A 162 -3.66 -17.95 18.93
N LYS A 163 -3.15 -16.74 18.67
CA LYS A 163 -3.62 -15.85 17.61
C LYS A 163 -2.42 -15.14 16.98
N PHE A 164 -2.36 -15.14 15.66
CA PHE A 164 -1.38 -14.36 14.91
C PHE A 164 -1.87 -14.07 13.49
N GLU A 165 -1.23 -13.10 12.85
CA GLU A 165 -1.35 -12.82 11.43
C GLU A 165 -0.06 -13.19 10.69
N ILE A 166 -0.18 -13.72 9.49
CA ILE A 166 0.96 -13.98 8.60
C ILE A 166 0.68 -13.36 7.23
N ARG A 167 1.69 -12.66 6.71
CA ARG A 167 1.64 -11.96 5.44
C ARG A 167 2.39 -12.73 4.37
N GLY A 168 1.82 -12.74 3.18
CA GLY A 168 2.40 -13.34 2.01
C GLY A 168 2.04 -12.60 0.73
N GLU A 169 2.53 -13.14 -0.37
CA GLU A 169 2.21 -12.71 -1.72
C GLU A 169 1.56 -13.89 -2.45
N ILE A 170 0.37 -13.66 -2.99
CA ILE A 170 -0.29 -14.63 -3.86
C ILE A 170 0.22 -14.42 -5.28
N VAL A 171 0.89 -15.45 -5.81
CA VAL A 171 1.53 -15.46 -7.12
C VAL A 171 0.86 -16.48 -8.04
N LEU A 172 1.12 -16.34 -9.33
CA LEU A 172 0.70 -17.31 -10.34
C LEU A 172 1.97 -17.83 -11.05
N PRO A 173 2.36 -19.10 -10.85
CA PRO A 173 3.54 -19.66 -11.50
C PRO A 173 3.45 -19.62 -13.04
N PHE A 174 4.59 -19.50 -13.71
CA PHE A 174 4.67 -19.36 -15.17
C PHE A 174 4.05 -20.53 -15.92
N GLU A 175 4.31 -21.76 -15.47
CA GLU A 175 3.74 -22.97 -16.10
C GLU A 175 2.21 -22.97 -16.04
N GLY A 176 1.66 -22.72 -14.84
CA GLY A 176 0.22 -22.62 -14.64
C GLY A 176 -0.42 -21.48 -15.43
N PHE A 177 0.25 -20.33 -15.51
CA PHE A 177 -0.19 -19.20 -16.33
C PHE A 177 -0.19 -19.54 -17.84
N ALA A 178 0.84 -20.22 -18.32
CA ALA A 178 0.96 -20.63 -19.71
C ALA A 178 -0.14 -21.63 -20.09
N GLN A 179 -0.42 -22.61 -19.23
CA GLN A 179 -1.51 -23.57 -19.42
C GLN A 179 -2.87 -22.85 -19.49
N MET A 180 -3.17 -21.98 -18.53
CA MET A 180 -4.43 -21.21 -18.52
C MET A 180 -4.59 -20.38 -19.81
N ASN A 181 -3.52 -19.78 -20.31
CA ASN A 181 -3.57 -19.01 -21.55
C ASN A 181 -3.77 -19.91 -22.78
N ALA A 182 -3.15 -21.09 -22.82
CA ALA A 182 -3.37 -22.06 -23.89
C ALA A 182 -4.83 -22.50 -23.95
N GLU A 183 -5.45 -22.83 -22.81
CA GLU A 183 -6.87 -23.20 -22.72
C GLU A 183 -7.80 -22.07 -23.19
N ARG A 184 -7.49 -20.81 -22.85
CA ARG A 184 -8.26 -19.64 -23.31
C ARG A 184 -8.17 -19.43 -24.82
N VAL A 185 -6.96 -19.54 -25.37
CA VAL A 185 -6.73 -19.39 -26.82
C VAL A 185 -7.46 -20.51 -27.58
N GLU A 186 -7.44 -21.75 -27.07
CA GLU A 186 -8.19 -22.86 -27.65
C GLU A 186 -9.71 -22.62 -27.60
N ALA A 187 -10.20 -21.99 -26.53
CA ALA A 187 -11.60 -21.57 -26.40
C ALA A 187 -11.97 -20.32 -27.24
N GLY A 188 -11.01 -19.72 -27.95
CA GLY A 188 -11.23 -18.49 -28.74
C GLY A 188 -11.33 -17.21 -27.90
N GLU A 189 -10.87 -17.25 -26.65
CA GLU A 189 -10.83 -16.12 -25.74
C GLU A 189 -9.45 -15.42 -25.75
N GLU A 190 -9.44 -14.14 -25.38
CA GLU A 190 -8.19 -13.39 -25.20
C GLU A 190 -7.36 -13.96 -24.04
N PRO A 191 -6.04 -14.16 -24.22
CA PRO A 191 -5.16 -14.62 -23.16
C PRO A 191 -4.98 -13.53 -22.10
N TYR A 192 -4.72 -13.96 -20.87
CA TYR A 192 -4.33 -13.07 -19.80
C TYR A 192 -2.96 -12.43 -20.08
N ARG A 193 -2.78 -11.20 -19.61
CA ARG A 193 -1.61 -10.36 -19.96
C ARG A 193 -0.37 -10.61 -19.12
N ASN A 194 -0.51 -10.75 -17.81
CA ASN A 194 0.61 -11.05 -16.92
C ASN A 194 0.15 -11.83 -15.68
N PRO A 195 1.07 -12.56 -15.01
CA PRO A 195 0.77 -13.31 -13.80
C PRO A 195 0.21 -12.45 -12.66
N ARG A 196 0.83 -11.30 -12.37
CA ARG A 196 0.46 -10.42 -11.24
C ARG A 196 -1.01 -9.97 -11.28
N ASN A 197 -1.45 -9.40 -12.39
CA ASN A 197 -2.82 -8.91 -12.57
C ASN A 197 -3.82 -10.06 -12.57
N THR A 198 -3.42 -11.20 -13.13
CA THR A 198 -4.25 -12.42 -13.15
C THR A 198 -4.45 -12.93 -11.73
N ALA A 199 -3.39 -13.02 -10.93
CA ALA A 199 -3.46 -13.40 -9.52
C ALA A 199 -4.36 -12.45 -8.72
N SER A 200 -4.13 -11.14 -8.83
CA SER A 200 -4.95 -10.14 -8.14
C SER A 200 -6.42 -10.16 -8.55
N GLY A 201 -6.72 -10.33 -9.84
CA GLY A 201 -8.10 -10.43 -10.35
C GLY A 201 -8.79 -11.71 -9.91
N SER A 202 -8.04 -12.82 -9.79
CA SER A 202 -8.55 -14.11 -9.32
C SER A 202 -9.13 -14.02 -7.91
N LEU A 203 -8.47 -13.29 -7.01
CA LEU A 203 -8.92 -13.15 -5.62
C LEU A 203 -10.26 -12.42 -5.48
N LYS A 204 -10.71 -11.71 -6.51
CA LYS A 204 -11.96 -10.95 -6.52
C LYS A 204 -13.05 -11.58 -7.39
N LEU A 205 -12.87 -12.83 -7.82
CA LEU A 205 -13.96 -13.57 -8.47
C LEU A 205 -15.04 -13.91 -7.46
N GLN A 206 -16.30 -13.70 -7.86
CA GLN A 206 -17.45 -13.99 -7.01
C GLN A 206 -17.61 -15.48 -6.74
N ASP A 207 -17.27 -16.33 -7.72
CA ASP A 207 -17.36 -17.79 -7.58
C ASP A 207 -15.99 -18.36 -7.20
N SER A 208 -15.89 -18.96 -6.01
CA SER A 208 -14.63 -19.55 -5.55
C SER A 208 -14.23 -20.81 -6.31
N SER A 209 -15.15 -21.47 -7.03
CA SER A 209 -14.79 -22.60 -7.89
C SER A 209 -13.95 -22.16 -9.10
N GLU A 210 -14.14 -20.93 -9.59
CA GLU A 210 -13.31 -20.35 -10.65
C GLU A 210 -11.92 -19.95 -10.13
N VAL A 211 -11.79 -19.67 -8.83
CA VAL A 211 -10.49 -19.44 -8.18
C VAL A 211 -9.76 -20.76 -7.99
N ALA A 212 -10.46 -21.82 -7.57
CA ALA A 212 -9.91 -23.15 -7.36
C ALA A 212 -9.28 -23.76 -8.62
N LYS A 213 -9.79 -23.41 -9.81
CA LYS A 213 -9.23 -23.83 -11.11
C LYS A 213 -7.90 -23.16 -11.44
N ARG A 214 -7.55 -22.07 -10.77
CA ARG A 214 -6.33 -21.30 -11.05
C ARG A 214 -5.19 -21.82 -10.18
N PRO A 215 -4.01 -22.09 -10.74
CA PRO A 215 -2.86 -22.63 -10.01
C PRO A 215 -2.16 -21.54 -9.18
N LEU A 216 -2.90 -20.89 -8.29
CA LEU A 216 -2.37 -19.85 -7.42
C LEU A 216 -1.50 -20.47 -6.32
N GLU A 217 -0.45 -19.75 -5.95
CA GLU A 217 0.37 -20.08 -4.78
C GLU A 217 0.46 -18.89 -3.83
N CYS A 218 0.58 -19.15 -2.53
CA CYS A 218 0.82 -18.12 -1.52
C CYS A 218 2.21 -18.30 -0.91
N LEU A 219 3.10 -17.32 -1.12
CA LEU A 219 4.47 -17.29 -0.62
C LEU A 219 4.56 -16.37 0.60
N LEU A 220 4.90 -16.91 1.77
CA LEU A 220 4.86 -16.18 3.04
C LEU A 220 6.19 -15.49 3.35
N TYR A 221 6.13 -14.30 3.99
CA TYR A 221 7.33 -13.49 4.24
C TYR A 221 7.36 -12.72 5.57
N SER A 222 6.28 -12.69 6.36
CA SER A 222 6.28 -11.97 7.65
C SER A 222 5.18 -12.45 8.59
N ILE A 223 5.51 -12.66 9.86
CA ILE A 223 4.56 -12.97 10.94
C ILE A 223 4.36 -11.72 11.82
N LYS A 224 3.13 -11.52 12.29
CA LYS A 224 2.74 -10.48 13.26
C LYS A 224 1.85 -11.08 14.34
N ALA A 225 2.19 -10.85 15.60
CA ALA A 225 1.33 -11.13 16.74
C ALA A 225 1.68 -10.16 17.87
N GLU A 226 0.81 -10.08 18.88
CA GLU A 226 1.05 -9.26 20.07
C GLU A 226 2.30 -9.73 20.82
N ARG A 227 2.52 -11.04 20.89
CA ARG A 227 3.71 -11.66 21.48
C ARG A 227 4.19 -12.79 20.57
N LEU A 228 5.38 -12.60 20.01
CA LEU A 228 6.06 -13.60 19.18
C LEU A 228 7.23 -14.19 19.95
N PRO A 229 7.31 -15.52 20.14
CA PRO A 229 8.50 -16.18 20.70
C PRO A 229 9.62 -16.28 19.65
N ILE A 230 9.80 -15.24 18.84
CA ILE A 230 10.71 -15.17 17.70
C ILE A 230 11.45 -13.84 17.80
N PHE A 231 12.77 -13.86 17.62
CA PHE A 231 13.61 -12.69 17.82
C PHE A 231 14.16 -12.13 16.50
N THR A 232 14.18 -12.96 15.46
CA THR A 232 14.74 -12.58 14.16
C THR A 232 13.79 -12.85 12.99
N GLN A 233 13.93 -12.06 11.92
CA GLN A 233 13.21 -12.26 10.67
C GLN A 233 13.55 -13.63 10.06
N PHE A 234 14.82 -14.05 10.11
CA PHE A 234 15.22 -15.35 9.55
C PHE A 234 14.54 -16.52 10.28
N GLU A 235 14.55 -16.50 11.62
CA GLU A 235 13.84 -17.46 12.46
C GLU A 235 12.32 -17.47 12.17
N SER A 236 11.74 -16.31 11.88
CA SER A 236 10.32 -16.22 11.51
C SER A 236 9.99 -16.99 10.22
N LEU A 237 10.91 -16.99 9.25
CA LEU A 237 10.77 -17.76 8.01
C LEU A 237 10.89 -19.26 8.27
N GLU A 238 11.81 -19.67 9.14
CA GLU A 238 11.99 -21.07 9.54
C GLU A 238 10.77 -21.59 10.29
N LYS A 239 10.27 -20.83 11.28
CA LYS A 239 9.04 -21.16 12.01
C LYS A 239 7.82 -21.26 11.11
N ALA A 240 7.67 -20.36 10.14
CA ALA A 240 6.59 -20.47 9.17
C ALA A 240 6.67 -21.78 8.35
N ARG A 241 7.87 -22.25 7.96
CA ARG A 241 8.02 -23.56 7.29
C ARG A 241 7.62 -24.71 8.21
N GLU A 242 8.07 -24.66 9.47
CA GLU A 242 7.73 -25.66 10.50
C GLU A 242 6.22 -25.75 10.77
N TRP A 243 5.48 -24.65 10.62
CA TRP A 243 4.03 -24.62 10.83
C TRP A 243 3.21 -25.06 9.61
N GLY A 244 3.87 -25.24 8.47
CA GLY A 244 3.27 -25.76 7.25
C GLY A 244 3.10 -24.76 6.11
N PHE A 245 3.66 -23.56 6.21
CA PHE A 245 3.54 -22.54 5.17
C PHE A 245 4.58 -22.73 4.04
N LYS A 246 4.20 -22.37 2.80
CA LYS A 246 5.14 -22.28 1.67
C LYS A 246 5.99 -21.01 1.79
N VAL A 247 7.22 -21.19 2.27
CA VAL A 247 8.23 -20.11 2.38
C VAL A 247 9.43 -20.49 1.52
N PRO A 248 9.74 -19.72 0.45
CA PRO A 248 10.88 -20.02 -0.40
C PRO A 248 12.20 -20.15 0.35
N ASN A 249 13.02 -21.11 -0.06
CA ASN A 249 14.32 -21.41 0.58
C ASN A 249 15.46 -20.48 0.14
N VAL A 250 15.16 -19.54 -0.76
CA VAL A 250 16.12 -18.61 -1.34
C VAL A 250 16.59 -17.52 -0.36
N ALA A 251 15.88 -17.33 0.75
CA ALA A 251 16.20 -16.29 1.72
C ALA A 251 17.59 -16.48 2.32
N LYS A 252 18.35 -15.40 2.49
CA LYS A 252 19.73 -15.45 2.99
C LYS A 252 19.99 -14.41 4.07
N LEU A 253 20.57 -14.85 5.18
CA LEU A 253 21.14 -13.97 6.19
C LEU A 253 22.48 -13.41 5.69
N THR A 254 22.66 -12.09 5.83
CA THR A 254 23.83 -11.34 5.38
C THR A 254 24.28 -10.35 6.46
N LYS A 255 25.58 -10.07 6.52
CA LYS A 255 26.19 -9.24 7.58
C LYS A 255 26.69 -7.88 7.09
N SER A 256 26.60 -7.62 5.79
CA SER A 256 27.07 -6.37 5.17
C SER A 256 26.35 -6.06 3.87
N ILE A 257 26.37 -4.80 3.44
CA ILE A 257 25.83 -4.37 2.15
C ILE A 257 26.55 -5.05 0.97
N ASP A 258 27.84 -5.36 1.08
CA ASP A 258 28.53 -6.11 0.02
C ASP A 258 28.02 -7.55 -0.12
N GLU A 259 27.64 -8.22 0.98
CA GLU A 259 26.97 -9.52 0.93
C GLU A 259 25.56 -9.42 0.37
N VAL A 260 24.82 -8.36 0.72
CA VAL A 260 23.51 -8.05 0.12
C VAL A 260 23.64 -7.89 -1.39
N LEU A 261 24.62 -7.13 -1.88
CA LEU A 261 24.83 -6.93 -3.32
C LEU A 261 25.25 -8.20 -4.05
N LYS A 262 26.03 -9.08 -3.41
CA LYS A 262 26.31 -10.41 -3.98
C LYS A 262 25.03 -11.21 -4.18
N PHE A 263 24.09 -11.15 -3.23
CA PHE A 263 22.79 -11.79 -3.35
C PHE A 263 21.93 -11.17 -4.46
N VAL A 264 21.86 -9.84 -4.52
CA VAL A 264 21.14 -9.09 -5.56
C VAL A 264 21.68 -9.44 -6.94
N ASN A 265 23.00 -9.37 -7.17
CA ASN A 265 23.60 -9.64 -8.47
C ASN A 265 23.42 -11.10 -8.91
N TYR A 266 23.43 -12.03 -7.96
CA TYR A 266 23.15 -13.44 -8.28
C TYR A 266 21.71 -13.60 -8.80
N TRP A 267 20.73 -13.03 -8.09
CA TRP A 267 19.32 -13.17 -8.47
C TRP A 267 18.87 -12.29 -9.62
N ASP A 268 19.56 -11.19 -9.92
CA ASP A 268 19.31 -10.39 -11.13
C ASP A 268 19.42 -11.24 -12.41
N ILE A 269 20.28 -12.26 -12.36
CA ILE A 269 20.49 -13.25 -13.44
C ILE A 269 19.60 -14.49 -13.26
N HIS A 270 19.63 -15.12 -12.08
CA HIS A 270 18.98 -16.43 -11.86
C HIS A 270 17.47 -16.33 -11.57
N ARG A 271 16.89 -15.14 -11.51
CA ARG A 271 15.42 -14.96 -11.34
C ARG A 271 14.61 -15.63 -12.45
N HIS A 272 15.18 -15.81 -13.63
CA HIS A 272 14.54 -16.48 -14.76
C HIS A 272 14.44 -18.01 -14.57
N ASP A 273 15.17 -18.58 -13.61
CA ASP A 273 15.13 -20.00 -13.26
C ASP A 273 13.99 -20.33 -12.27
N LEU A 274 13.31 -19.30 -11.75
CA LEU A 274 12.23 -19.46 -10.78
C LEU A 274 10.90 -19.75 -11.47
N PRO A 275 10.00 -20.51 -10.81
CA PRO A 275 8.69 -20.80 -11.38
C PRO A 275 7.73 -19.61 -11.33
N TYR A 276 8.13 -18.47 -10.77
CA TYR A 276 7.31 -17.27 -10.60
C TYR A 276 8.10 -15.98 -10.84
N GLU A 277 7.37 -14.90 -11.12
CA GLU A 277 7.93 -13.58 -11.41
C GLU A 277 8.46 -12.88 -10.14
N THR A 278 9.61 -12.22 -10.26
CA THR A 278 10.22 -11.43 -9.19
C THR A 278 10.83 -10.14 -9.73
N ASP A 279 10.60 -9.05 -9.01
CA ASP A 279 10.92 -7.69 -9.47
C ASP A 279 12.07 -7.02 -8.67
N GLY A 280 12.73 -7.79 -7.81
CA GLY A 280 13.84 -7.33 -6.98
C GLY A 280 14.14 -8.22 -5.78
N VAL A 281 14.87 -7.65 -4.83
CA VAL A 281 15.18 -8.24 -3.52
C VAL A 281 14.66 -7.31 -2.43
N VAL A 282 13.96 -7.86 -1.45
CA VAL A 282 13.60 -7.16 -0.21
C VAL A 282 14.69 -7.42 0.82
N ILE A 283 15.27 -6.35 1.34
CA ILE A 283 16.33 -6.37 2.34
C ILE A 283 15.71 -5.88 3.64
N LYS A 284 15.72 -6.72 4.68
CA LYS A 284 15.13 -6.43 6.00
C LYS A 284 16.19 -6.50 7.07
N VAL A 285 16.19 -5.59 8.04
CA VAL A 285 16.98 -5.75 9.27
C VAL A 285 16.54 -7.04 9.97
N ASN A 286 17.48 -7.91 10.33
CA ASN A 286 17.18 -9.25 10.83
C ASN A 286 16.55 -9.21 12.23
N SER A 287 17.05 -8.38 13.15
CA SER A 287 16.53 -8.31 14.52
C SER A 287 15.14 -7.65 14.56
N LEU A 288 14.12 -8.35 15.06
CA LEU A 288 12.77 -7.80 15.21
C LEU A 288 12.73 -6.66 16.23
N TYR A 289 13.57 -6.72 17.27
CA TYR A 289 13.75 -5.62 18.22
C TYR A 289 14.26 -4.34 17.53
N GLN A 290 15.29 -4.46 16.68
CA GLN A 290 15.79 -3.32 15.90
C GLN A 290 14.73 -2.80 14.91
N GLN A 291 13.90 -3.67 14.34
CA GLN A 291 12.78 -3.23 13.48
C GLN A 291 11.78 -2.36 14.25
N GLU A 292 11.41 -2.74 15.47
CA GLU A 292 10.53 -1.95 16.33
C GLU A 292 11.13 -0.59 16.73
N GLU A 293 12.43 -0.57 17.05
CA GLU A 293 13.18 0.65 17.34
C GLU A 293 13.15 1.63 16.15
N LEU A 294 13.42 1.11 14.95
CA LEU A 294 13.47 1.88 13.70
C LEU A 294 12.09 2.40 13.31
N GLY A 295 11.04 1.59 13.55
CA GLY A 295 9.66 1.94 13.25
C GLY A 295 9.42 2.23 11.76
N TYR A 296 8.52 3.18 11.50
CA TYR A 296 7.96 3.45 10.18
C TYR A 296 8.07 4.93 9.81
N THR A 297 8.05 5.19 8.51
CA THR A 297 7.65 6.49 7.95
C THR A 297 6.14 6.48 7.71
N ALA A 298 5.58 7.56 7.16
CA ALA A 298 4.16 7.60 6.81
C ALA A 298 3.73 6.47 5.83
N LYS A 299 4.65 5.97 4.99
CA LYS A 299 4.35 5.02 3.90
C LYS A 299 5.10 3.69 3.96
N ALA A 300 6.28 3.65 4.58
CA ALA A 300 7.18 2.49 4.53
C ALA A 300 7.94 2.26 5.85
N PRO A 301 8.26 0.99 6.19
CA PRO A 301 9.15 0.68 7.31
C PRO A 301 10.54 1.29 7.08
N ARG A 302 11.19 1.77 8.15
CA ARG A 302 12.59 2.25 8.06
C ARG A 302 13.59 1.09 7.99
N TRP A 303 13.18 -0.07 8.48
CA TRP A 303 13.99 -1.28 8.62
C TRP A 303 13.93 -2.23 7.42
N ALA A 304 13.22 -1.88 6.35
CA ALA A 304 13.23 -2.66 5.11
C ALA A 304 13.23 -1.78 3.86
N ILE A 305 13.91 -2.26 2.82
CA ILE A 305 14.01 -1.59 1.52
C ILE A 305 13.95 -2.62 0.38
N ALA A 306 13.31 -2.27 -0.73
CA ALA A 306 13.24 -3.10 -1.93
C ALA A 306 14.29 -2.63 -2.95
N TYR A 307 15.32 -3.44 -3.16
CA TYR A 307 16.27 -3.24 -4.26
C TYR A 307 15.67 -3.78 -5.55
N LYS A 308 15.40 -2.90 -6.51
CA LYS A 308 14.80 -3.28 -7.79
C LYS A 308 15.86 -3.78 -8.77
N PHE A 309 15.54 -4.86 -9.48
CA PHE A 309 16.37 -5.31 -10.60
C PHE A 309 16.38 -4.27 -11.71
N LYS A 310 17.41 -4.30 -12.57
CA LYS A 310 17.45 -3.37 -13.71
C LYS A 310 16.26 -3.68 -14.61
N ALA A 311 15.48 -2.64 -14.90
CA ALA A 311 14.34 -2.76 -15.78
C ALA A 311 14.82 -3.15 -17.18
N GLU A 312 14.07 -4.04 -17.83
CA GLU A 312 14.26 -4.28 -19.25
C GLU A 312 14.09 -2.95 -20.01
N GLN A 313 14.93 -2.76 -21.03
CA GLN A 313 14.92 -1.58 -21.88
C GLN A 313 14.64 -2.03 -23.30
N VAL A 314 13.69 -1.37 -23.95
CA VAL A 314 13.38 -1.59 -25.37
C VAL A 314 13.47 -0.27 -26.11
N SER A 315 13.87 -0.34 -27.37
CA SER A 315 13.81 0.81 -28.28
C SER A 315 12.49 0.79 -29.06
N THR A 316 11.89 1.96 -29.22
CA THR A 316 10.72 2.13 -30.08
C THR A 316 10.69 3.55 -30.65
N LYS A 317 9.84 3.79 -31.64
CA LYS A 317 9.71 5.11 -32.26
C LYS A 317 8.82 6.02 -31.42
N LEU A 318 9.26 7.26 -31.19
CA LEU A 318 8.45 8.34 -30.64
C LEU A 318 7.61 8.94 -31.78
N ASN A 319 6.30 8.76 -31.71
CA ASN A 319 5.38 9.28 -32.73
C ASN A 319 5.06 10.75 -32.48
N THR A 320 4.58 11.10 -31.28
CA THR A 320 4.22 12.49 -30.91
C THR A 320 4.39 12.73 -29.42
N ILE A 321 4.46 13.99 -29.01
CA ILE A 321 4.45 14.42 -27.61
C ILE A 321 3.12 15.13 -27.33
N THR A 322 2.39 14.62 -26.35
CA THR A 322 1.15 15.26 -25.84
C THR A 322 1.38 15.82 -24.45
N TYR A 323 0.63 16.85 -24.08
CA TYR A 323 0.74 17.50 -22.78
C TYR A 323 -0.53 17.26 -21.97
N GLN A 324 -0.40 16.69 -20.79
CA GLN A 324 -1.51 16.44 -19.88
C GLN A 324 -1.53 17.47 -18.76
N VAL A 325 -2.73 17.97 -18.43
CA VAL A 325 -2.94 18.87 -17.30
C VAL A 325 -3.31 18.05 -16.08
N GLY A 326 -2.45 18.06 -15.07
CA GLY A 326 -2.73 17.45 -13.78
C GLY A 326 -3.73 18.27 -12.96
N ARG A 327 -4.27 17.66 -11.91
CA ARG A 327 -5.22 18.28 -10.96
C ARG A 327 -4.79 19.66 -10.45
N THR A 328 -3.49 19.84 -10.17
CA THR A 328 -2.94 21.09 -9.63
C THR A 328 -2.48 22.06 -10.73
N GLY A 329 -2.87 21.81 -11.98
CA GLY A 329 -2.44 22.55 -13.16
C GLY A 329 -1.08 22.14 -13.71
N ALA A 330 -0.36 21.19 -13.09
CA ALA A 330 0.96 20.76 -13.54
C ALA A 330 0.89 20.15 -14.95
N ILE A 331 1.77 20.59 -15.85
CA ILE A 331 1.80 20.16 -17.24
C ILE A 331 2.82 19.04 -17.41
N THR A 332 2.32 17.82 -17.60
CA THR A 332 3.16 16.63 -17.77
C THR A 332 3.24 16.26 -19.25
N PRO A 333 4.44 16.30 -19.86
CA PRO A 333 4.63 15.79 -21.21
C PRO A 333 4.60 14.25 -21.24
N VAL A 334 3.90 13.71 -22.22
CA VAL A 334 3.70 12.26 -22.44
C VAL A 334 4.10 11.92 -23.87
N ALA A 335 5.07 11.02 -24.00
CA ALA A 335 5.48 10.44 -25.26
C ALA A 335 4.43 9.42 -25.73
N ASN A 336 3.89 9.60 -26.94
CA ASN A 336 3.11 8.60 -27.65
C ASN A 336 4.03 7.81 -28.56
N LEU A 337 4.10 6.50 -28.32
CA LEU A 337 5.09 5.61 -28.89
C LEU A 337 4.46 4.66 -29.90
N GLU A 338 5.27 4.20 -30.83
CA GLU A 338 4.94 3.01 -31.61
C GLU A 338 4.81 1.82 -30.63
N PRO A 339 3.72 1.02 -30.70
CA PRO A 339 3.47 -0.04 -29.73
C PRO A 339 4.65 -1.01 -29.64
N VAL A 340 5.23 -1.16 -28.44
CA VAL A 340 6.36 -2.06 -28.18
C VAL A 340 6.07 -2.96 -26.98
N GLU A 341 6.49 -4.21 -27.04
CA GLU A 341 6.37 -5.13 -25.90
C GLU A 341 7.50 -4.85 -24.89
N LEU A 342 7.13 -4.66 -23.62
CA LEU A 342 8.06 -4.41 -22.53
C LEU A 342 7.54 -5.03 -21.24
N ALA A 343 8.28 -5.99 -20.68
CA ALA A 343 7.90 -6.75 -19.49
C ALA A 343 6.44 -7.26 -19.59
N GLY A 344 6.15 -8.07 -20.64
CA GLY A 344 4.85 -8.71 -20.87
C GLY A 344 3.66 -7.80 -21.22
N THR A 345 3.87 -6.49 -21.37
CA THR A 345 2.79 -5.56 -21.76
C THR A 345 3.15 -4.71 -22.95
N ILE A 346 2.15 -4.33 -23.75
CA ILE A 346 2.34 -3.38 -24.85
C ILE A 346 2.36 -1.95 -24.30
N VAL A 347 3.50 -1.29 -24.42
CA VAL A 347 3.69 0.12 -24.06
C VAL A 347 3.42 0.98 -25.28
N LYS A 348 2.43 1.89 -25.15
CA LYS A 348 2.09 2.91 -26.18
C LYS A 348 2.37 4.33 -25.71
N ARG A 349 2.58 4.53 -24.40
CA ARG A 349 2.79 5.84 -23.79
C ARG A 349 3.86 5.74 -22.72
N ALA A 350 4.71 6.76 -22.64
CA ALA A 350 5.74 6.87 -21.62
C ALA A 350 5.83 8.31 -21.08
N SER A 351 6.20 8.45 -19.81
CA SER A 351 6.43 9.76 -19.20
C SER A 351 7.73 10.37 -19.72
N LEU A 352 7.67 11.67 -20.01
CA LEU A 352 8.84 12.52 -20.28
C LEU A 352 9.22 13.38 -19.07
N HIS A 353 8.55 13.20 -17.93
CA HIS A 353 8.72 13.94 -16.69
C HIS A 353 8.38 15.44 -16.77
N ASN A 354 9.19 16.24 -17.47
CA ASN A 354 9.08 17.70 -17.54
C ASN A 354 9.90 18.29 -18.71
N ALA A 355 9.87 19.61 -18.88
CA ALA A 355 10.59 20.32 -19.93
C ALA A 355 12.12 20.10 -19.86
N ASP A 356 12.70 20.16 -18.65
CA ASP A 356 14.15 20.00 -18.45
C ASP A 356 14.66 18.64 -18.90
N GLN A 357 13.85 17.59 -18.70
CA GLN A 357 14.21 16.24 -19.10
C GLN A 357 14.17 16.06 -20.63
N ILE A 358 13.21 16.69 -21.31
CA ILE A 358 13.13 16.72 -22.78
C ILE A 358 14.36 17.41 -23.35
N GLU A 359 14.74 18.56 -22.79
CA GLU A 359 15.93 19.32 -23.20
C GLU A 359 17.21 18.55 -22.92
N LYS A 360 17.36 17.99 -21.71
CA LYS A 360 18.54 17.22 -21.29
C LYS A 360 18.80 16.00 -22.18
N LEU A 361 17.75 15.31 -22.61
CA LEU A 361 17.85 14.14 -23.49
C LEU A 361 17.78 14.51 -24.98
N ASP A 362 17.57 15.79 -25.31
CA ASP A 362 17.32 16.32 -26.65
C ASP A 362 16.29 15.48 -27.42
N ILE A 363 15.14 15.20 -26.81
CA ILE A 363 14.11 14.33 -27.38
C ILE A 363 13.36 15.07 -28.49
N ARG A 364 13.15 14.41 -29.64
CA ARG A 364 12.44 14.97 -30.82
C ARG A 364 11.39 14.01 -31.32
N GLU A 365 10.26 14.53 -31.80
CA GLU A 365 9.25 13.69 -32.46
C GLU A 365 9.87 12.98 -33.67
N GLY A 366 9.58 11.69 -33.82
CA GLY A 366 10.18 10.81 -34.82
C GLY A 366 11.44 10.07 -34.37
N ASP A 367 12.07 10.44 -33.25
CA ASP A 367 13.25 9.75 -32.72
C ASP A 367 12.96 8.29 -32.35
N THR A 368 13.98 7.43 -32.48
CA THR A 368 14.00 6.14 -31.79
C THR A 368 14.44 6.37 -30.35
N VAL A 369 13.58 6.03 -29.39
CA VAL A 369 13.79 6.27 -27.95
C VAL A 369 13.91 4.96 -27.18
N PHE A 370 14.74 4.98 -26.14
CA PHE A 370 14.83 3.89 -25.18
C PHE A 370 13.79 4.07 -24.08
N VAL A 371 13.01 3.03 -23.85
CA VAL A 371 11.89 3.00 -22.91
C VAL A 371 12.16 1.95 -21.86
N GLU A 372 11.96 2.32 -20.59
CA GLU A 372 12.01 1.39 -19.47
C GLU A 372 10.78 1.57 -18.58
N LYS A 373 10.41 0.53 -17.83
CA LYS A 373 9.40 0.63 -16.79
C LYS A 373 10.03 0.82 -15.43
N GLY A 374 9.81 1.99 -14.82
CA GLY A 374 10.21 2.23 -13.43
C GLY A 374 9.39 1.35 -12.49
N GLY A 375 10.05 0.41 -11.82
CA GLY A 375 9.39 -0.54 -10.90
C GLY A 375 8.26 -1.33 -11.56
N GLU A 376 8.42 -1.66 -12.85
CA GLU A 376 7.50 -2.46 -13.70
C GLU A 376 6.12 -1.86 -14.00
N ILE A 377 5.81 -0.66 -13.49
CA ILE A 377 4.47 -0.07 -13.62
C ILE A 377 4.42 1.12 -14.58
N ILE A 378 5.31 2.12 -14.43
CA ILE A 378 5.22 3.39 -15.18
C ILE A 378 6.33 3.44 -16.23
N PRO A 379 6.01 3.39 -17.54
CA PRO A 379 7.00 3.55 -18.59
C PRO A 379 7.53 4.99 -18.63
N LYS A 380 8.84 5.16 -18.84
CA LYS A 380 9.51 6.45 -19.01
C LYS A 380 10.59 6.38 -20.09
N ILE A 381 10.87 7.52 -20.71
CA ILE A 381 11.97 7.64 -21.66
C ILE A 381 13.28 7.89 -20.91
N ILE A 382 14.30 7.11 -21.22
CA ILE A 382 15.62 7.22 -20.59
C ILE A 382 16.68 7.81 -21.51
N GLY A 383 16.44 7.81 -22.81
CA GLY A 383 17.36 8.36 -23.78
C GLY A 383 16.89 8.20 -25.22
N VAL A 384 17.67 8.76 -26.13
CA VAL A 384 17.46 8.68 -27.57
C VAL A 384 18.57 7.84 -28.20
N ASP A 385 18.21 7.01 -29.18
CA ASP A 385 19.17 6.40 -30.08
C ASP A 385 19.56 7.39 -31.19
N PHE A 386 20.60 8.20 -30.91
CA PHE A 386 21.10 9.19 -31.84
C PHE A 386 21.62 8.59 -33.17
N THR A 387 21.90 7.29 -33.22
CA THR A 387 22.38 6.65 -34.46
C THR A 387 21.28 6.52 -35.52
N GLN A 388 20.01 6.54 -35.09
CA GLN A 388 18.84 6.45 -35.95
C GLN A 388 18.12 7.79 -36.16
N ARG A 389 18.68 8.88 -35.63
CA ARG A 389 18.05 10.20 -35.72
C ARG A 389 18.09 10.73 -37.15
N ASP A 390 16.92 11.20 -37.62
CA ASP A 390 16.84 11.95 -38.87
C ASP A 390 17.63 13.27 -38.74
N PRO A 391 18.63 13.54 -39.61
CA PRO A 391 19.35 14.80 -39.63
C PRO A 391 18.46 16.03 -39.83
N LYS A 392 17.23 15.87 -40.34
CA LYS A 392 16.23 16.93 -40.52
C LYS A 392 15.29 17.10 -39.33
N SER A 393 15.46 16.33 -38.26
CA SER A 393 14.63 16.42 -37.05
C SER A 393 14.75 17.79 -36.38
N GLU A 394 13.62 18.40 -36.05
CA GLU A 394 13.55 19.68 -35.35
C GLU A 394 13.53 19.46 -33.82
N SER A 395 14.12 20.39 -33.07
CA SER A 395 14.09 20.33 -31.60
C SER A 395 12.66 20.49 -31.09
N THR A 396 12.31 19.73 -30.05
CA THR A 396 11.00 19.83 -29.42
C THR A 396 10.81 21.20 -28.79
N ILE A 397 9.77 21.92 -29.21
CA ILE A 397 9.35 23.17 -28.60
C ILE A 397 8.31 22.85 -27.52
N TYR A 398 8.63 23.17 -26.27
CA TYR A 398 7.70 22.99 -25.17
C TYR A 398 6.52 23.97 -25.29
N ARG A 399 5.30 23.49 -25.09
CA ARG A 399 4.09 24.31 -25.27
C ARG A 399 4.05 25.45 -24.24
N THR A 400 3.63 26.64 -24.67
CA THR A 400 3.51 27.84 -23.82
C THR A 400 2.10 28.11 -23.31
N THR A 401 1.08 27.47 -23.89
CA THR A 401 -0.32 27.58 -23.48
C THR A 401 -0.87 26.24 -22.99
N CYS A 402 -1.85 26.29 -22.09
CA CYS A 402 -2.54 25.12 -21.58
C CYS A 402 -3.28 24.39 -22.71
N PRO A 403 -3.13 23.06 -22.86
CA PRO A 403 -3.80 22.30 -23.91
C PRO A 403 -5.32 22.21 -23.78
N GLU A 404 -5.86 22.62 -22.62
CA GLU A 404 -7.25 22.33 -22.23
C GLU A 404 -8.09 23.60 -22.04
N CYS A 405 -7.45 24.74 -21.77
CA CYS A 405 -8.14 26.03 -21.61
C CYS A 405 -7.36 27.22 -22.21
N ASP A 406 -6.32 26.95 -22.98
CA ASP A 406 -5.47 27.94 -23.69
C ASP A 406 -4.81 29.03 -22.84
N THR A 407 -4.94 28.97 -21.51
CA THR A 407 -4.29 29.92 -20.59
C THR A 407 -2.77 29.80 -20.68
N GLU A 408 -2.06 30.93 -20.68
CA GLU A 408 -0.60 30.98 -20.67
C GLU A 408 -0.02 30.22 -19.47
N LEU A 409 0.92 29.30 -19.76
CA LEU A 409 1.57 28.49 -18.75
C LEU A 409 2.61 29.28 -17.99
N ARG A 410 2.69 29.05 -16.68
CA ARG A 410 3.69 29.68 -15.82
C ARG A 410 4.63 28.64 -15.25
N ARG A 411 5.92 28.94 -15.26
CA ARG A 411 6.96 28.20 -14.57
C ARG A 411 7.66 29.14 -13.62
N LYS A 412 7.58 28.87 -12.31
CA LYS A 412 8.27 29.67 -11.29
C LYS A 412 9.77 29.36 -11.32
N GLU A 413 10.58 30.35 -10.97
CA GLU A 413 12.02 30.17 -10.84
C GLU A 413 12.33 29.05 -9.83
N GLY A 414 13.21 28.11 -10.21
CA GLY A 414 13.56 26.94 -9.40
C GLY A 414 12.58 25.76 -9.46
N GLU A 415 11.44 25.86 -10.15
CA GLU A 415 10.54 24.73 -10.37
C GLU A 415 10.81 24.04 -11.73
N ALA A 416 10.71 22.71 -11.78
CA ALA A 416 10.90 21.94 -13.02
C ALA A 416 9.64 21.87 -13.91
N GLN A 417 8.46 22.02 -13.31
CA GLN A 417 7.15 21.85 -13.97
C GLN A 417 6.59 23.19 -14.45
N HIS A 418 5.91 23.18 -15.60
CA HIS A 418 5.02 24.27 -15.99
C HIS A 418 3.64 24.05 -15.38
N TYR A 419 2.91 25.13 -15.11
CA TYR A 419 1.57 25.06 -14.53
C TYR A 419 0.57 25.91 -15.31
N CYS A 420 -0.65 25.40 -15.46
CA CYS A 420 -1.81 26.18 -15.84
C CYS A 420 -2.32 26.96 -14.61
N PRO A 421 -2.26 28.31 -14.62
CA PRO A 421 -2.67 29.12 -13.46
C PRO A 421 -4.18 29.28 -13.34
N ASN A 422 -4.97 28.83 -14.34
CA ASN A 422 -6.43 28.94 -14.35
C ASN A 422 -7.05 27.84 -13.48
N THR A 423 -7.01 28.01 -12.17
CA THR A 423 -7.54 27.02 -11.23
C THR A 423 -9.04 26.84 -11.40
N GLU A 424 -9.79 27.92 -11.61
CA GLU A 424 -11.26 27.87 -11.61
C GLU A 424 -11.90 27.55 -12.96
N GLY A 425 -11.22 27.87 -14.07
CA GLY A 425 -11.77 27.66 -15.41
C GLY A 425 -11.21 26.47 -16.16
N CYS A 426 -10.16 25.80 -15.65
CA CYS A 426 -9.51 24.69 -16.37
C CYS A 426 -10.22 23.36 -16.06
N PRO A 427 -10.90 22.71 -17.03
CA PRO A 427 -11.74 21.54 -16.75
C PRO A 427 -10.99 20.38 -16.09
N PRO A 428 -9.77 19.99 -16.51
CA PRO A 428 -9.01 18.94 -15.82
C PRO A 428 -8.63 19.27 -14.38
N GLN A 429 -8.46 20.56 -14.05
CA GLN A 429 -8.21 20.97 -12.66
C GLN A 429 -9.47 20.83 -11.81
N ILE A 430 -10.62 21.28 -12.32
CA ILE A 430 -11.92 21.11 -11.66
C ILE A 430 -12.23 19.63 -11.42
N ILE A 431 -12.22 18.84 -12.50
CA ILE A 431 -12.45 17.38 -12.45
C ILE A 431 -11.46 16.74 -11.48
N GLY A 432 -10.17 17.08 -11.58
CA GLY A 432 -9.15 16.53 -10.71
C GLY A 432 -9.36 16.87 -9.23
N ARG A 433 -9.79 18.10 -8.89
CA ARG A 433 -10.09 18.51 -7.51
C ARG A 433 -11.25 17.71 -6.95
N ILE A 434 -12.31 17.53 -7.72
CA ILE A 434 -13.46 16.72 -7.32
C ILE A 434 -13.05 15.25 -7.18
N GLN A 435 -12.27 14.71 -8.13
CA GLN A 435 -11.73 13.35 -8.07
C GLN A 435 -10.86 13.11 -6.83
N HIS A 436 -10.09 14.11 -6.40
CA HIS A 436 -9.35 14.05 -5.13
C HIS A 436 -10.29 13.99 -3.93
N PHE A 437 -11.27 14.87 -3.91
CA PHE A 437 -12.24 14.99 -2.83
C PHE A 437 -12.97 13.67 -2.61
N ILE A 438 -13.44 13.02 -3.67
CA ILE A 438 -14.18 11.74 -3.59
C ILE A 438 -13.30 10.52 -3.30
N SER A 439 -11.97 10.66 -3.34
CA SER A 439 -11.05 9.52 -3.30
C SER A 439 -11.13 8.72 -2.00
N ARG A 440 -10.73 7.44 -2.05
CA ARG A 440 -10.78 6.51 -0.91
C ARG A 440 -10.12 7.02 0.37
N LYS A 441 -9.09 7.88 0.26
CA LYS A 441 -8.37 8.45 1.41
C LYS A 441 -8.94 9.79 1.88
N ALA A 442 -9.76 10.42 1.05
CA ALA A 442 -10.44 11.68 1.28
C ALA A 442 -11.86 11.38 1.78
N MET A 443 -12.90 11.74 1.03
CA MET A 443 -14.31 11.53 1.41
C MET A 443 -14.86 10.13 1.15
N ASP A 444 -14.11 9.25 0.48
CA ASP A 444 -14.50 7.84 0.26
C ASP A 444 -15.92 7.66 -0.28
N ILE A 445 -16.28 8.46 -1.29
CA ILE A 445 -17.62 8.39 -1.87
C ILE A 445 -17.67 7.15 -2.77
N GLU A 446 -18.16 6.05 -2.20
CA GLU A 446 -18.31 4.79 -2.92
C GLU A 446 -19.16 4.95 -4.18
N ARG A 447 -18.80 4.22 -5.24
CA ARG A 447 -19.53 4.14 -6.52
C ARG A 447 -19.59 5.46 -7.32
N LEU A 448 -18.97 6.54 -6.84
CA LEU A 448 -18.67 7.72 -7.65
C LEU A 448 -17.26 7.58 -8.25
N GLY A 449 -17.19 7.31 -9.55
CA GLY A 449 -15.93 7.13 -10.27
C GLY A 449 -15.42 8.43 -10.92
N GLY A 450 -14.14 8.45 -11.29
CA GLY A 450 -13.55 9.61 -11.98
C GLY A 450 -14.19 9.93 -13.34
N GLU A 451 -14.66 8.91 -14.07
CA GLU A 451 -15.43 9.08 -15.31
C GLU A 451 -16.79 9.74 -15.04
N THR A 452 -17.49 9.32 -13.98
CA THR A 452 -18.77 9.90 -13.58
C THR A 452 -18.61 11.36 -13.15
N VAL A 453 -17.54 11.70 -12.43
CA VAL A 453 -17.21 13.10 -12.12
C VAL A 453 -17.00 13.91 -13.39
N ALA A 454 -16.21 13.40 -14.34
CA ALA A 454 -16.01 14.09 -15.61
C ALA A 454 -17.34 14.29 -16.36
N LEU A 455 -18.23 13.29 -16.33
CA LEU A 455 -19.56 13.39 -16.93
C LEU A 455 -20.42 14.47 -16.26
N LEU A 456 -20.45 14.52 -14.93
CA LEU A 456 -21.20 15.54 -14.16
C LEU A 456 -20.69 16.96 -14.47
N VAL A 457 -19.37 17.16 -14.51
CA VAL A 457 -18.76 18.45 -14.85
C VAL A 457 -19.04 18.84 -16.30
N ASN A 458 -18.87 17.91 -17.25
CA ASN A 458 -19.08 18.18 -18.68
C ASN A 458 -20.54 18.49 -19.02
N ASN A 459 -21.51 17.98 -18.24
CA ASN A 459 -22.93 18.32 -18.37
C ASN A 459 -23.33 19.56 -17.54
N GLY A 460 -22.38 20.22 -16.89
CA GLY A 460 -22.62 21.44 -16.11
C GLY A 460 -23.41 21.23 -14.82
N LEU A 461 -23.50 19.99 -14.32
CA LEU A 461 -24.23 19.66 -13.09
C LEU A 461 -23.43 20.03 -11.84
N ILE A 462 -22.10 19.99 -11.92
CA ILE A 462 -21.19 20.38 -10.84
C ILE A 462 -19.99 21.16 -11.39
N ASN A 463 -19.53 22.15 -10.64
CA ASN A 463 -18.36 22.98 -10.92
C ASN A 463 -17.32 22.91 -9.80
N ASN A 464 -17.72 22.52 -8.59
CA ASN A 464 -16.84 22.27 -7.45
C ASN A 464 -17.35 21.06 -6.65
N TYR A 465 -16.60 20.66 -5.62
CA TYR A 465 -16.93 19.48 -4.83
C TYR A 465 -18.08 19.70 -3.83
N ALA A 466 -18.45 20.95 -3.50
CA ALA A 466 -19.63 21.20 -2.67
C ALA A 466 -20.94 20.99 -3.45
N ASP A 467 -20.93 21.20 -4.77
CA ASP A 467 -22.09 20.94 -5.64
C ASP A 467 -22.54 19.47 -5.63
N LEU A 468 -21.66 18.54 -5.24
CA LEU A 468 -22.02 17.13 -5.07
C LEU A 468 -23.19 16.95 -4.09
N TYR A 469 -23.25 17.78 -3.04
CA TYR A 469 -24.28 17.67 -2.00
C TYR A 469 -25.62 18.32 -2.39
N ASP A 470 -25.69 18.99 -3.54
CA ASP A 470 -26.93 19.50 -4.13
C ASP A 470 -27.57 18.51 -5.11
N LEU A 471 -26.82 17.49 -5.56
CA LEU A 471 -27.30 16.57 -6.58
C LEU A 471 -28.48 15.73 -6.08
N SER A 472 -29.59 15.82 -6.79
CA SER A 472 -30.71 14.90 -6.63
C SER A 472 -30.57 13.68 -7.55
N LYS A 473 -31.36 12.63 -7.30
CA LYS A 473 -31.43 11.48 -8.19
C LYS A 473 -31.89 11.90 -9.59
N GLU A 474 -32.86 12.81 -9.63
CA GLU A 474 -33.50 13.32 -10.83
C GLU A 474 -32.52 14.07 -11.75
N ASP A 475 -31.52 14.74 -11.17
CA ASP A 475 -30.48 15.46 -11.94
C ASP A 475 -29.52 14.50 -12.66
N VAL A 476 -29.30 13.32 -12.07
CA VAL A 476 -28.27 12.37 -12.51
C VAL A 476 -28.84 11.30 -13.45
N LEU A 477 -30.13 10.94 -13.30
CA LEU A 477 -30.82 9.95 -14.14
C LEU A 477 -30.72 10.20 -15.66
N PRO A 478 -30.75 11.45 -16.18
CA PRO A 478 -30.66 11.71 -17.61
C PRO A 478 -29.28 11.43 -18.22
N LEU A 479 -28.25 11.23 -17.41
CA LEU A 479 -26.89 11.03 -17.88
C LEU A 479 -26.71 9.67 -18.55
N GLU A 480 -25.89 9.64 -19.60
CA GLU A 480 -25.51 8.37 -20.22
C GLU A 480 -24.85 7.43 -19.20
N ARG A 481 -25.24 6.14 -19.24
CA ARG A 481 -24.76 5.08 -18.33
C ARG A 481 -25.23 5.23 -16.87
N MET A 482 -26.16 6.13 -16.55
CA MET A 482 -26.83 6.18 -15.25
C MET A 482 -28.18 5.45 -15.24
N ALA A 483 -28.19 4.28 -14.61
CA ALA A 483 -29.41 3.56 -14.29
C ALA A 483 -29.96 4.00 -12.92
N ASP A 484 -31.24 3.75 -12.67
CA ASP A 484 -31.95 4.11 -11.43
C ASP A 484 -31.18 3.75 -10.16
N LYS A 485 -30.71 2.49 -10.08
CA LYS A 485 -29.90 1.99 -8.96
C LYS A 485 -28.53 2.68 -8.86
N SER A 486 -27.91 3.05 -9.97
CA SER A 486 -26.62 3.75 -9.96
C SER A 486 -26.77 5.18 -9.46
N ALA A 487 -27.86 5.86 -9.82
CA ALA A 487 -28.19 7.19 -9.31
C ALA A 487 -28.46 7.16 -7.80
N ASP A 488 -29.27 6.19 -7.32
CA ASP A 488 -29.49 6.00 -5.87
C ASP A 488 -28.18 5.77 -5.12
N ASN A 489 -27.32 4.91 -5.66
CA ASN A 489 -26.04 4.60 -5.05
C ASN A 489 -25.12 5.81 -4.94
N LEU A 490 -25.10 6.67 -5.97
CA LEU A 490 -24.31 7.88 -6.00
C LEU A 490 -24.75 8.85 -4.91
N VAL A 491 -26.06 9.13 -4.83
CA VAL A 491 -26.62 10.05 -3.82
C VAL A 491 -26.42 9.50 -2.41
N ASN A 492 -26.65 8.20 -2.20
CA ASN A 492 -26.43 7.55 -0.91
C ASN A 492 -24.95 7.57 -0.50
N GLY A 493 -24.02 7.40 -1.44
CA GLY A 493 -22.58 7.50 -1.20
C GLY A 493 -22.16 8.91 -0.77
N ILE A 494 -22.73 9.94 -1.41
CA ILE A 494 -22.50 11.34 -1.03
C ILE A 494 -23.05 11.62 0.37
N GLU A 495 -24.24 11.14 0.71
CA GLU A 495 -24.81 11.31 2.04
C GLU A 495 -23.96 10.62 3.12
N ALA A 496 -23.54 9.37 2.88
CA ALA A 496 -22.68 8.63 3.79
C ALA A 496 -21.33 9.34 4.04
N SER A 497 -20.79 10.04 3.04
CA SER A 497 -19.51 10.76 3.15
C SER A 497 -19.51 11.89 4.18
N LYS A 498 -20.68 12.39 4.60
CA LYS A 498 -20.77 13.43 5.64
C LYS A 498 -20.21 12.96 6.98
N GLN A 499 -20.18 11.64 7.22
CA GLN A 499 -19.68 11.03 8.46
C GLN A 499 -18.15 10.83 8.46
N ILE A 500 -17.45 11.26 7.41
CA ILE A 500 -15.99 11.10 7.31
C ILE A 500 -15.28 12.03 8.32
N PRO A 501 -14.30 11.54 9.09
CA PRO A 501 -13.61 12.33 10.10
C PRO A 501 -12.92 13.59 9.56
N PHE A 502 -12.89 14.66 10.36
CA PHE A 502 -12.34 15.96 9.97
C PHE A 502 -10.92 15.92 9.41
N GLU A 503 -10.01 15.07 9.92
CA GLU A 503 -8.66 14.95 9.36
C GLU A 503 -8.64 14.54 7.89
N ARG A 504 -9.62 13.74 7.46
CA ARG A 504 -9.77 13.29 6.08
C ARG A 504 -10.51 14.32 5.23
N VAL A 505 -11.48 15.03 5.80
CA VAL A 505 -12.13 16.16 5.14
C VAL A 505 -11.11 17.25 4.83
N LEU A 506 -10.24 17.60 5.78
CA LEU A 506 -9.17 18.58 5.57
C LEU A 506 -8.20 18.15 4.47
N PHE A 507 -7.88 16.85 4.39
CA PHE A 507 -7.12 16.31 3.27
C PHE A 507 -7.90 16.40 1.94
N ALA A 508 -9.22 16.18 1.95
CA ALA A 508 -10.11 16.24 0.79
C ALA A 508 -10.20 17.63 0.16
N LEU A 509 -10.09 18.70 0.96
CA LEU A 509 -10.10 20.09 0.47
C LEU A 509 -8.95 20.40 -0.51
N GLY A 510 -7.88 19.60 -0.50
CA GLY A 510 -6.83 19.67 -1.52
C GLY A 510 -5.92 20.90 -1.41
N ILE A 511 -5.74 21.44 -0.19
CA ILE A 511 -4.82 22.57 0.07
C ILE A 511 -3.40 22.19 -0.38
N ARG A 512 -2.73 23.09 -1.10
CA ARG A 512 -1.39 22.83 -1.66
C ARG A 512 -0.40 22.48 -0.53
N TYR A 513 0.42 21.44 -0.75
CA TYR A 513 1.36 20.85 0.21
C TYR A 513 0.75 20.17 1.45
N VAL A 514 -0.57 20.23 1.66
CA VAL A 514 -1.25 19.56 2.78
C VAL A 514 -1.62 18.12 2.37
N GLY A 515 -0.70 17.19 2.66
CA GLY A 515 -0.95 15.76 2.52
C GLY A 515 -1.70 15.15 3.72
N GLU A 516 -2.02 13.86 3.64
CA GLU A 516 -2.74 13.09 4.69
C GLU A 516 -2.16 13.29 6.10
N THR A 517 -0.84 13.20 6.24
CA THR A 517 -0.15 13.41 7.54
C THR A 517 -0.30 14.84 8.04
N VAL A 518 -0.13 15.81 7.15
CA VAL A 518 -0.21 17.25 7.46
C VAL A 518 -1.63 17.61 7.90
N ALA A 519 -2.64 17.14 7.15
CA ALA A 519 -4.04 17.32 7.47
C ALA A 519 -4.39 16.72 8.85
N LYS A 520 -3.89 15.52 9.16
CA LYS A 520 -4.09 14.90 10.48
C LYS A 520 -3.50 15.72 11.62
N LYS A 521 -2.31 16.30 11.44
CA LYS A 521 -1.68 17.15 12.46
C LYS A 521 -2.41 18.47 12.65
N LEU A 522 -2.77 19.14 11.55
CA LEU A 522 -3.54 20.40 11.59
C LEU A 522 -4.91 20.18 12.23
N ALA A 523 -5.62 19.12 11.85
CA ALA A 523 -6.90 18.75 12.45
C ALA A 523 -6.76 18.48 13.96
N LYS A 524 -5.75 17.70 14.38
CA LYS A 524 -5.48 17.44 15.81
C LYS A 524 -5.19 18.72 16.60
N HIS A 525 -4.38 19.63 16.04
CA HIS A 525 -3.96 20.85 16.73
C HIS A 525 -5.09 21.88 16.84
N TYR A 526 -5.74 22.19 15.72
CA TYR A 526 -6.76 23.26 15.66
C TYR A 526 -8.17 22.78 15.99
N LYS A 527 -8.43 21.47 15.92
CA LYS A 527 -9.69 20.78 16.28
C LYS A 527 -10.90 21.11 15.40
N THR A 528 -11.02 22.33 14.88
CA THR A 528 -12.10 22.79 13.99
C THR A 528 -11.55 23.54 12.79
N ILE A 529 -12.32 23.56 11.69
CA ILE A 529 -11.95 24.35 10.50
C ILE A 529 -11.98 25.85 10.76
N ASP A 530 -12.88 26.31 11.63
CA ASP A 530 -13.01 27.72 11.98
C ASP A 530 -11.74 28.20 12.69
N ALA A 531 -11.22 27.43 13.65
CA ALA A 531 -9.97 27.74 14.34
C ALA A 531 -8.79 27.77 13.36
N LEU A 532 -8.69 26.77 12.47
CA LEU A 532 -7.66 26.71 11.45
C LEU A 532 -7.72 27.91 10.47
N SER A 533 -8.93 28.34 10.10
CA SER A 533 -9.15 29.45 9.15
C SER A 533 -8.66 30.81 9.66
N THR A 534 -8.59 30.96 10.99
CA THR A 534 -8.14 32.18 11.66
C THR A 534 -6.66 32.15 12.03
N ALA A 535 -5.99 31.01 11.83
CA ALA A 535 -4.60 30.82 12.24
C ALA A 535 -3.66 31.71 11.42
N THR A 536 -2.71 32.36 12.10
CA THR A 536 -1.65 33.11 11.44
C THR A 536 -0.56 32.18 10.91
N GLU A 537 0.24 32.68 9.98
CA GLU A 537 1.40 31.95 9.45
C GLU A 537 2.36 31.50 10.57
N GLU A 538 2.66 32.38 11.53
CA GLU A 538 3.51 32.07 12.69
C GLU A 538 2.93 30.95 13.56
N GLN A 539 1.61 30.95 13.79
CA GLN A 539 0.93 29.89 14.55
C GLN A 539 1.00 28.56 13.80
N LEU A 540 0.81 28.57 12.48
CA LEU A 540 0.88 27.36 11.66
C LEU A 540 2.29 26.76 11.68
N ILE A 541 3.34 27.59 11.55
CA ILE A 541 4.75 27.15 11.62
C ILE A 541 5.10 26.54 12.99
N SER A 542 4.42 26.97 14.05
CA SER A 542 4.64 26.40 15.39
C SER A 542 4.18 24.94 15.53
N VAL A 543 3.34 24.46 14.60
CA VAL A 543 2.87 23.08 14.58
C VAL A 543 3.95 22.16 14.00
N ASP A 544 4.17 21.02 14.67
CA ASP A 544 5.23 20.08 14.31
C ASP A 544 5.14 19.56 12.85
N GLU A 545 6.25 19.66 12.11
CA GLU A 545 6.39 19.35 10.67
C GLU A 545 5.61 20.28 9.71
N ILE A 546 5.14 21.43 10.17
CA ILE A 546 4.63 22.50 9.30
C ILE A 546 5.76 23.49 9.03
N GLY A 547 6.13 23.64 7.76
CA GLY A 547 7.11 24.64 7.30
C GLY A 547 6.45 25.80 6.57
N ASP A 548 7.23 26.83 6.26
CA ASP A 548 6.76 28.11 5.69
C ASP A 548 5.84 27.91 4.49
N ARG A 549 6.24 27.09 3.51
CA ARG A 549 5.43 26.81 2.30
C ARG A 549 4.06 26.21 2.58
N ILE A 550 3.94 25.40 3.63
CA ILE A 550 2.66 24.80 4.03
C ILE A 550 1.81 25.88 4.70
N ALA A 551 2.39 26.65 5.62
CA ALA A 551 1.71 27.73 6.31
C ALA A 551 1.17 28.80 5.32
N GLU A 552 2.01 29.28 4.40
CA GLU A 552 1.62 30.18 3.30
C GLU A 552 0.45 29.62 2.49
N SER A 553 0.49 28.32 2.15
CA SER A 553 -0.55 27.69 1.34
C SER A 553 -1.88 27.56 2.08
N VAL A 554 -1.85 27.29 3.39
CA VAL A 554 -3.04 27.24 4.24
C VAL A 554 -3.66 28.63 4.36
N VAL A 555 -2.87 29.65 4.67
CA VAL A 555 -3.34 31.04 4.76
C VAL A 555 -3.91 31.50 3.42
N SER A 556 -3.22 31.24 2.31
CA SER A 556 -3.68 31.61 0.97
C SER A 556 -4.99 30.90 0.60
N PHE A 557 -5.20 29.66 1.04
CA PHE A 557 -6.44 28.92 0.80
C PHE A 557 -7.62 29.60 1.51
N PHE A 558 -7.48 29.91 2.81
CA PHE A 558 -8.54 30.55 3.59
C PHE A 558 -8.70 32.05 3.28
N ALA A 559 -7.74 32.69 2.62
CA ALA A 559 -7.87 34.06 2.13
C ALA A 559 -8.79 34.19 0.89
N SER A 560 -9.01 33.10 0.14
CA SER A 560 -9.87 33.09 -1.05
C SER A 560 -11.37 33.10 -0.66
N GLU A 561 -12.12 34.07 -1.16
CA GLU A 561 -13.57 34.17 -0.93
C GLU A 561 -14.34 32.95 -1.47
N GLU A 562 -13.89 32.38 -2.59
CA GLU A 562 -14.52 31.19 -3.17
C GLU A 562 -14.34 29.97 -2.27
N ASN A 563 -13.14 29.76 -1.72
CA ASN A 563 -12.89 28.65 -0.80
C ASN A 563 -13.70 28.81 0.50
N LYS A 564 -13.85 30.05 1.01
CA LYS A 564 -14.72 30.33 2.16
C LYS A 564 -16.17 29.95 1.86
N LEU A 565 -16.70 30.33 0.70
CA LEU A 565 -18.05 29.96 0.28
C LEU A 565 -18.23 28.44 0.17
N VAL A 566 -17.25 27.74 -0.38
CA VAL A 566 -17.26 26.27 -0.47
C VAL A 566 -17.27 25.64 0.92
N ILE A 567 -16.47 26.13 1.86
CA ILE A 567 -16.45 25.64 3.25
C ILE A 567 -17.79 25.85 3.93
N GLU A 568 -18.39 27.05 3.80
CA GLU A 568 -19.71 27.35 4.39
C GLU A 568 -20.81 26.46 3.81
N ARG A 569 -20.75 26.14 2.51
CA ARG A 569 -21.66 25.17 1.89
C ARG A 569 -21.46 23.77 2.45
N LEU A 570 -20.23 23.27 2.53
CA LEU A 570 -19.97 21.96 3.14
C LEU A 570 -20.47 21.89 4.59
N LYS A 571 -20.32 22.98 5.34
CA LYS A 571 -20.83 23.12 6.71
C LYS A 571 -22.36 23.04 6.75
N SER A 572 -23.06 23.71 5.83
CA SER A 572 -24.53 23.67 5.76
C SER A 572 -25.09 22.30 5.38
N TYR A 573 -24.35 21.49 4.62
CA TYR A 573 -24.73 20.10 4.32
C TYR A 573 -24.41 19.11 5.45
N GLY A 574 -23.74 19.54 6.52
CA GLY A 574 -23.41 18.70 7.68
C GLY A 574 -22.16 17.84 7.53
N VAL A 575 -21.21 18.23 6.65
CA VAL A 575 -19.90 17.59 6.59
C VAL A 575 -19.13 17.85 7.88
N GLN A 576 -18.47 16.82 8.44
CA GLN A 576 -17.70 16.94 9.68
C GLN A 576 -16.44 17.81 9.51
N LEU A 577 -16.53 19.07 9.95
CA LEU A 577 -15.45 20.06 9.91
C LEU A 577 -14.80 20.30 11.28
N GLU A 578 -15.00 19.36 12.20
CA GLU A 578 -14.44 19.38 13.55
C GLU A 578 -14.17 17.94 14.05
N ILE A 579 -13.23 17.78 14.97
CA ILE A 579 -12.98 16.50 15.65
C ILE A 579 -14.19 16.16 16.52
N SER A 580 -14.64 14.90 16.45
CA SER A 580 -15.77 14.43 17.25
C SER A 580 -15.53 14.57 18.76
N ALA A 581 -16.58 14.92 19.51
CA ALA A 581 -16.53 15.07 20.96
C ALA A 581 -16.04 13.80 21.68
N GLU A 582 -16.33 12.61 21.15
CA GLU A 582 -15.88 11.32 21.67
C GLU A 582 -14.36 11.12 21.58
N LYS A 583 -13.73 11.62 20.50
CA LYS A 583 -12.26 11.63 20.38
C LYS A 583 -11.62 12.65 21.32
N LEU A 584 -12.27 13.80 21.51
CA LEU A 584 -11.81 14.84 22.45
C LEU A 584 -11.90 14.39 23.91
N ALA A 585 -12.91 13.58 24.27
CA ALA A 585 -13.11 13.10 25.65
C ALA A 585 -12.01 12.17 26.17
N ASN A 586 -11.27 11.51 25.27
CA ASN A 586 -10.19 10.58 25.61
C ASN A 586 -8.79 11.21 25.50
N GLN A 587 -8.70 12.52 25.24
CA GLN A 587 -7.44 13.24 25.15
C GLN A 587 -7.25 14.15 26.36
N THR A 588 -6.03 14.23 26.88
CA THR A 588 -5.66 15.18 27.94
C THR A 588 -4.43 15.99 27.54
N ASP A 589 -4.15 17.08 28.24
CA ASP A 589 -2.94 17.90 28.01
C ASP A 589 -1.87 17.66 29.10
N LYS A 590 -1.93 16.53 29.82
CA LYS A 590 -1.05 16.24 30.97
C LYS A 590 0.44 16.25 30.62
N LEU A 591 0.79 15.88 29.38
CA LEU A 591 2.16 15.79 28.87
C LEU A 591 2.49 16.91 27.87
N ASN A 592 1.70 17.98 27.83
CA ASN A 592 1.90 19.05 26.85
C ASN A 592 3.28 19.72 27.02
N GLY A 593 4.03 19.84 25.92
CA GLY A 593 5.39 20.38 25.89
C GLY A 593 6.49 19.37 26.24
N GLU A 594 6.14 18.18 26.73
CA GLU A 594 7.10 17.14 27.09
C GLU A 594 7.43 16.25 25.89
N THR A 595 8.73 16.02 25.66
CA THR A 595 9.22 15.13 24.61
C THR A 595 9.79 13.84 25.19
N PHE A 596 9.25 12.71 24.76
CA PHE A 596 9.60 11.37 25.21
C PHE A 596 10.38 10.60 24.13
N VAL A 597 11.35 9.80 24.56
CA VAL A 597 11.94 8.73 23.75
C VAL A 597 11.64 7.41 24.43
N VAL A 598 11.10 6.44 23.69
CA VAL A 598 10.82 5.11 24.24
C VAL A 598 11.94 4.16 23.81
N SER A 599 12.57 3.42 24.72
CA SER A 599 13.72 2.54 24.45
C SER A 599 13.73 1.32 25.36
N GLY A 600 14.04 0.13 24.84
CA GLY A 600 13.98 -1.13 25.60
C GLY A 600 12.78 -2.01 25.25
N VAL A 601 12.66 -3.12 25.98
CA VAL A 601 11.59 -4.14 25.91
C VAL A 601 10.61 -3.90 27.05
N PHE A 602 9.31 -3.86 26.73
CA PHE A 602 8.23 -3.53 27.67
C PHE A 602 7.34 -4.75 27.91
N HIS A 603 6.80 -4.87 29.13
CA HIS A 603 6.05 -6.07 29.55
C HIS A 603 4.57 -5.80 29.84
N LYS A 604 4.22 -4.59 30.31
CA LYS A 604 2.84 -4.24 30.66
C LYS A 604 2.08 -3.68 29.46
N VAL A 605 2.71 -2.77 28.75
CA VAL A 605 2.16 -1.99 27.65
C VAL A 605 3.07 -2.15 26.44
N SER A 606 2.50 -2.36 25.26
CA SER A 606 3.34 -2.47 24.06
C SER A 606 4.04 -1.14 23.77
N ARG A 607 5.21 -1.17 23.12
CA ARG A 607 5.92 0.06 22.71
C ARG A 607 5.05 0.97 21.84
N THR A 608 4.19 0.39 21.02
CA THR A 608 3.24 1.13 20.16
C THR A 608 2.17 1.82 20.99
N GLU A 609 1.64 1.13 21.99
CA GLU A 609 0.63 1.66 22.90
C GLU A 609 1.20 2.75 23.82
N LEU A 610 2.44 2.60 24.31
CA LEU A 610 3.13 3.68 25.04
C LEU A 610 3.24 4.96 24.20
N LYS A 611 3.63 4.85 22.92
CA LYS A 611 3.67 6.01 22.02
C LYS A 611 2.30 6.65 21.84
N LYS A 612 1.26 5.81 21.70
CA LYS A 612 -0.12 6.28 21.60
C LYS A 612 -0.57 7.01 22.88
N LEU A 613 -0.29 6.45 24.06
CA LEU A 613 -0.60 7.07 25.35
C LEU A 613 0.13 8.40 25.54
N ILE A 614 1.39 8.50 25.09
CA ILE A 614 2.12 9.78 25.10
C ILE A 614 1.39 10.82 24.23
N GLU A 615 1.04 10.46 22.99
CA GLU A 615 0.36 11.36 22.04
C GLU A 615 -1.05 11.76 22.52
N ASP A 616 -1.82 10.79 23.04
CA ASP A 616 -3.20 11.01 23.52
C ASP A 616 -3.24 11.90 24.77
N ASN A 617 -2.12 12.02 25.50
CA ASN A 617 -1.97 12.93 26.65
C ASN A 617 -1.17 14.21 26.31
N GLY A 618 -0.99 14.52 25.01
CA GLY A 618 -0.40 15.79 24.55
C GLY A 618 1.13 15.82 24.47
N GLY A 619 1.81 14.70 24.74
CA GLY A 619 3.27 14.57 24.68
C GLY A 619 3.78 14.28 23.27
N LYS A 620 5.06 14.60 23.03
CA LYS A 620 5.72 14.35 21.74
C LYS A 620 6.62 13.12 21.81
N VAL A 621 6.47 12.18 20.88
CA VAL A 621 7.38 11.04 20.74
C VAL A 621 8.51 11.37 19.77
N SER A 622 9.76 11.27 20.22
CA SER A 622 10.96 11.37 19.39
C SER A 622 11.61 10.01 19.17
N GLY A 623 12.20 9.81 17.99
CA GLY A 623 12.99 8.61 17.65
C GLY A 623 14.44 8.65 18.14
N SER A 624 14.93 9.82 18.58
CA SER A 624 16.31 9.97 19.07
C SER A 624 16.38 10.95 20.24
N ILE A 625 17.34 10.71 21.13
CA ILE A 625 17.61 11.57 22.28
C ILE A 625 18.36 12.80 21.79
N SER A 626 17.84 13.98 22.13
CA SER A 626 18.41 15.30 21.82
C SER A 626 18.37 16.19 23.06
N GLY A 627 18.98 17.39 22.99
CA GLY A 627 18.85 18.38 24.07
C GLY A 627 17.43 18.91 24.31
N LYS A 628 16.47 18.57 23.43
CA LYS A 628 15.04 18.88 23.59
C LYS A 628 14.23 17.72 24.18
N THR A 629 14.86 16.59 24.50
CA THR A 629 14.19 15.42 25.07
C THR A 629 14.08 15.60 26.58
N ASN A 630 12.87 15.44 27.11
CA ASN A 630 12.59 15.57 28.54
C ASN A 630 12.76 14.23 29.25
N TYR A 631 12.18 13.18 28.67
CA TYR A 631 12.15 11.86 29.29
C TYR A 631 12.56 10.75 28.32
N VAL A 632 13.19 9.71 28.86
CA VAL A 632 13.36 8.42 28.19
C VAL A 632 12.59 7.37 28.97
N VAL A 633 11.53 6.81 28.38
CA VAL A 633 10.83 5.65 28.96
C VAL A 633 11.66 4.41 28.66
N ALA A 634 12.27 3.85 29.69
CA ALA A 634 13.21 2.73 29.60
C ALA A 634 12.55 1.42 30.02
N GLY A 635 12.49 0.49 29.07
CA GLY A 635 12.21 -0.92 29.33
C GLY A 635 13.49 -1.74 29.55
N ASP A 636 13.33 -3.05 29.67
CA ASP A 636 14.46 -3.97 29.79
C ASP A 636 15.39 -3.88 28.58
N ASN A 637 16.68 -4.07 28.78
CA ASN A 637 17.69 -4.02 27.71
C ASN A 637 17.68 -2.71 26.89
N MET A 638 17.44 -1.57 27.54
CA MET A 638 17.65 -0.25 26.94
C MET A 638 19.04 -0.16 26.29
N GLY A 639 19.09 0.33 25.04
CA GLY A 639 20.33 0.46 24.27
C GLY A 639 21.42 1.25 25.00
N PRO A 640 22.66 0.72 25.10
CA PRO A 640 23.72 1.35 25.90
C PRO A 640 24.14 2.71 25.36
N SER A 641 24.07 2.95 24.05
CA SER A 641 24.43 4.27 23.50
C SER A 641 23.37 5.31 23.87
N LYS A 642 22.08 4.92 23.83
CA LYS A 642 20.96 5.77 24.23
C LYS A 642 21.02 6.07 25.73
N LYS A 643 21.42 5.10 26.56
CA LYS A 643 21.59 5.29 28.00
C LYS A 643 22.68 6.32 28.29
N ILE A 644 23.87 6.13 27.73
CA ILE A 644 24.99 7.06 27.87
C ILE A 644 24.61 8.45 27.33
N LYS A 645 23.88 8.51 26.21
CA LYS A 645 23.45 9.78 25.62
C LYS A 645 22.42 10.51 26.49
N ALA A 646 21.48 9.80 27.12
CA ALA A 646 20.54 10.38 28.08
C ALA A 646 21.29 10.93 29.30
N GLU A 647 22.21 10.15 29.87
CA GLU A 647 23.03 10.55 31.02
C GLU A 647 23.88 11.79 30.71
N ASN A 648 24.54 11.83 29.55
CA ASN A 648 25.37 12.95 29.10
C ASN A 648 24.58 14.24 28.85
N LEU A 649 23.33 14.12 28.39
CA LEU A 649 22.44 15.26 28.11
C LEU A 649 21.58 15.66 29.31
N GLY A 650 21.70 14.94 30.45
CA GLY A 650 20.90 15.19 31.65
C GLY A 650 19.41 14.88 31.48
N VAL A 651 19.05 14.00 30.54
CA VAL A 651 17.66 13.61 30.26
C VAL A 651 17.19 12.56 31.27
N SER A 652 16.02 12.75 31.88
CA SER A 652 15.47 11.85 32.89
C SER A 652 15.08 10.49 32.28
N ILE A 653 15.59 9.40 32.85
CA ILE A 653 15.21 8.04 32.47
C ILE A 653 14.16 7.55 33.47
N ILE A 654 12.99 7.17 32.96
CA ILE A 654 11.82 6.73 33.76
C ILE A 654 11.40 5.32 33.35
N SER A 655 10.83 4.55 34.28
CA SER A 655 10.31 3.21 33.99
C SER A 655 8.93 3.28 33.32
N GLU A 656 8.44 2.12 32.84
CA GLU A 656 7.07 1.97 32.35
C GLU A 656 6.03 2.33 33.43
N ASP A 657 6.30 2.01 34.70
CA ASP A 657 5.40 2.30 35.81
C ASP A 657 5.37 3.79 36.14
N ASP A 658 6.54 4.44 36.16
CA ASP A 658 6.63 5.89 36.38
C ASP A 658 5.86 6.65 35.30
N PHE A 659 5.94 6.20 34.04
CA PHE A 659 5.19 6.81 32.94
C PHE A 659 3.66 6.66 33.12
N LEU A 660 3.19 5.48 33.51
CA LEU A 660 1.77 5.23 33.74
C LEU A 660 1.23 6.07 34.92
N GLU A 661 2.05 6.30 35.95
CA GLU A 661 1.70 7.21 37.05
C GLU A 661 1.59 8.67 36.59
N MET A 662 2.41 9.12 35.63
CA MET A 662 2.34 10.50 35.10
C MET A 662 1.04 10.80 34.34
N ILE A 663 0.41 9.79 33.75
CA ILE A 663 -0.81 9.95 32.93
C ILE A 663 -2.10 9.52 33.65
N SER A 664 -1.98 8.83 34.79
CA SER A 664 -3.10 8.53 35.71
C SER A 664 -3.65 9.83 36.31
#